data_AF-A0A371LCJ1-F1
#
_entry.id   AF-A0A371LCJ1-F1
#
_cell.length_a   1.000
_cell.length_b   1.000
_cell.length_c   1.000
_cell.angle_alpha   90.00
_cell.angle_beta   90.00
_cell.angle_gamma   90.00
#
_symmetry.space_group_name_H-M   'P 1'
#
loop_
_entity.id
_entity.type
_entity.pdbx_description
1 polymer ?
#
loop_
_entity_poly.entity_id
_entity_poly.type
_entity_poly.pdbx_seq_one_letter_code
_entity_poly.pdbx_strand_id
1 'polypeptide(L)'
;MSMLLVAMILVSTLAPFVGVATAAPSGLVGVPDANVSEDFPVGTNPPLRAADLEGSVMASDHAESLEVIATTPGRASGYVNGTTVGGGEVVLVLRDDVHSTGRTVAIDAGAVRDALGYTPERIYGTHDDGSEWSSPVRYDAGLLLFDVAHFSSNVVTFSGDISVNAFGATNGSTISYSVNSVDAVSNFTALVEGSRSTETESETFSVEGGSSAAISFASDLADSASITATPVARVFNKGGYHLSGGETATKTLDVSDVSYLEKVRVDVQDTGSDIGSSVEVRLEEADGTVITTTGTTLSAGYSGSTQTRYFDTDVSAYDSVNIVFDFNDYQSGETADGDNIRVDTGTSTDAMTITADGDGGSFSVGSTTTQQSGSIELSPSTSTISASGSGKLDVTINYTEVSLTRNPTIIINNHSTGFTGTLSEGQTANLSVNESWVQSGENNIGFRVGNGSVSDDAPTPSVNLSLAHTAHDQQSVSYESSKWRESYNVTKTFTGDQTGVTLSIPFAGNVAQIRSIEKRHNSGSWSTVTPADYDFDGTSLVVDMGSVSGGDSVSLRARGQRLVVSNGSLTVTDPTPLGERLDSEVRLDSWANDSYLSLGGSPDETRLHYTYNESFGDSEYDEVTATGYHRLHLPEASASSTFRVSTVPVRVDVATGEARFRVTEPSTTEPKISVMPGEHFGDGVSFEFLAPSAGDTYLLYSTTKGTQRDSVLAGETVSLVDDDSKEILHIRKSASTESESSGSGFFGSGGGSVTDVANDYVPAMPVLNPGLVAALVLVIVAGAVAYTERRTSSTRSKPVYERPLVLLALVVAAFIGILLISPESITGPVKSALDTALPLASVLGVMLAVGGLGYWWYTRRQTRIAEAKAPENVFRIGGDDK
;
A
#
# COMPACT_ATOMS: atom_id res chain seq x y z
N MET A 1 -29.10 -35.32 17.73
CA MET A 1 -28.69 -34.73 19.01
C MET A 1 -27.22 -35.08 19.22
N SER A 2 -26.40 -34.10 19.59
CA SER A 2 -24.94 -34.15 19.77
C SER A 2 -24.08 -33.89 18.52
N MET A 3 -23.46 -32.70 18.57
CA MET A 3 -22.41 -32.16 17.72
C MET A 3 -21.16 -33.05 17.70
N LEU A 4 -20.50 -33.16 16.54
CA LEU A 4 -19.04 -33.18 16.48
C LEU A 4 -18.59 -32.38 15.25
N LEU A 5 -18.30 -31.11 15.48
CA LEU A 5 -17.73 -30.18 14.51
C LEU A 5 -16.22 -30.45 14.42
N VAL A 6 -15.74 -31.01 13.31
CA VAL A 6 -14.33 -30.96 12.93
C VAL A 6 -14.22 -30.07 11.70
N ALA A 7 -14.21 -28.76 11.95
CA ALA A 7 -13.89 -27.76 10.94
C ALA A 7 -12.36 -27.59 10.92
N MET A 8 -11.68 -28.31 10.03
CA MET A 8 -10.30 -28.01 9.67
C MET A 8 -10.33 -27.02 8.51
N ILE A 9 -10.63 -25.76 8.84
CA ILE A 9 -10.54 -24.65 7.91
C ILE A 9 -9.08 -24.18 7.93
N LEU A 10 -8.30 -24.52 6.91
CA LEU A 10 -7.09 -23.77 6.55
C LEU A 10 -7.52 -22.48 5.85
N VAL A 11 -8.03 -21.54 6.62
CA VAL A 11 -7.98 -20.13 6.26
C VAL A 11 -6.52 -19.73 6.43
N SER A 12 -5.84 -19.39 5.34
CA SER A 12 -4.65 -18.55 5.43
C SER A 12 -5.10 -17.23 6.04
N THR A 13 -4.97 -17.12 7.36
CA THR A 13 -5.16 -15.85 8.05
C THR A 13 -4.14 -14.87 7.47
N LEU A 14 -4.62 -13.93 6.65
CA LEU A 14 -3.96 -12.65 6.43
C LEU A 14 -3.85 -11.99 7.81
N ALA A 15 -2.72 -12.21 8.45
CA ALA A 15 -2.36 -11.47 9.65
C ALA A 15 -2.14 -10.00 9.22
N PRO A 16 -2.75 -9.01 9.89
CA PRO A 16 -2.26 -7.65 9.78
C PRO A 16 -0.81 -7.66 10.26
N PHE A 17 0.13 -7.29 9.38
CA PHE A 17 1.51 -7.07 9.78
C PHE A 17 1.53 -5.88 10.74
N VAL A 18 1.63 -6.17 12.03
CA VAL A 18 2.07 -5.20 13.02
C VAL A 18 3.56 -5.04 12.79
N GLY A 19 4.01 -3.82 12.48
CA GLY A 19 5.41 -3.49 12.20
C GLY A 19 6.35 -4.03 13.27
N VAL A 20 6.99 -5.16 12.97
CA VAL A 20 8.16 -5.66 13.69
C VAL A 20 9.32 -5.24 12.80
N ALA A 21 10.26 -4.46 13.33
CA ALA A 21 11.49 -4.09 12.64
C ALA A 21 12.06 -5.32 11.94
N THR A 22 11.96 -5.35 10.61
CA THR A 22 12.35 -6.49 9.80
C THR A 22 13.84 -6.68 9.96
N ALA A 23 14.27 -7.92 10.24
CA ALA A 23 15.69 -8.24 10.24
C ALA A 23 16.22 -7.97 8.82
N ALA A 24 17.06 -6.94 8.69
CA ALA A 24 17.62 -6.55 7.40
C ALA A 24 18.31 -7.77 6.74
N PRO A 25 18.04 -8.04 5.44
CA PRO A 25 18.78 -9.03 4.69
C PRO A 25 20.29 -8.78 4.80
N SER A 26 21.09 -9.85 4.87
CA SER A 26 22.52 -9.70 5.13
C SER A 26 23.20 -8.88 4.02
N GLY A 27 23.90 -7.81 4.41
CA GLY A 27 24.60 -6.93 3.47
C GLY A 27 23.78 -5.74 2.98
N LEU A 28 22.59 -5.48 3.51
CA LEU A 28 21.84 -4.25 3.28
C LEU A 28 21.87 -3.34 4.53
N VAL A 29 21.94 -2.04 4.30
CA VAL A 29 21.93 -0.99 5.32
C VAL A 29 20.74 -0.08 5.08
N GLY A 30 20.04 0.32 6.14
CA GLY A 30 18.89 1.23 6.06
C GLY A 30 19.28 2.59 5.52
N VAL A 31 18.48 3.11 4.59
CA VAL A 31 18.58 4.49 4.11
C VAL A 31 18.00 5.41 5.20
N PRO A 32 18.65 6.53 5.54
CA PRO A 32 18.11 7.48 6.53
C PRO A 32 16.73 8.00 6.10
N ASP A 33 15.77 8.07 7.03
CA ASP A 33 14.42 8.58 6.74
C ASP A 33 14.43 10.01 6.17
N ALA A 34 15.42 10.82 6.55
CA ALA A 34 15.62 12.16 6.00
C ALA A 34 15.91 12.19 4.49
N ASN A 35 16.33 11.05 3.91
CA ASN A 35 16.57 10.88 2.50
C ASN A 35 15.38 10.20 1.77
N VAL A 36 14.31 9.87 2.49
CA VAL A 36 13.05 9.38 1.90
C VAL A 36 12.08 10.55 1.89
N SER A 37 11.65 10.97 0.70
CA SER A 37 10.79 12.15 0.54
C SER A 37 9.67 11.89 -0.46
N GLU A 38 8.72 12.82 -0.54
CA GLU A 38 7.66 12.78 -1.53
C GLU A 38 7.57 14.08 -2.31
N ASP A 39 7.26 13.94 -3.59
CA ASP A 39 7.11 15.05 -4.51
C ASP A 39 5.81 14.89 -5.31
N PHE A 40 4.69 15.20 -4.66
CA PHE A 40 3.36 15.14 -5.27
C PHE A 40 2.73 16.54 -5.41
N PRO A 41 1.82 16.76 -6.38
CA PRO A 41 1.05 17.99 -6.44
C PRO A 41 0.25 18.21 -5.14
N VAL A 42 0.18 19.47 -4.68
CA VAL A 42 -0.53 19.84 -3.45
C VAL A 42 -2.01 19.43 -3.52
N GLY A 43 -2.53 18.81 -2.45
CA GLY A 43 -3.92 18.36 -2.38
C GLY A 43 -4.24 17.01 -3.02
N THR A 44 -3.23 16.27 -3.51
CA THR A 44 -3.41 14.92 -4.07
C THR A 44 -3.34 13.82 -3.01
N ASN A 45 -3.99 12.68 -3.27
CA ASN A 45 -3.94 11.47 -2.44
C ASN A 45 -3.35 10.25 -3.18
N PRO A 46 -2.04 10.24 -3.48
CA PRO A 46 -1.36 9.11 -4.10
C PRO A 46 -1.44 7.83 -3.25
N PRO A 47 -1.40 6.65 -3.92
CA PRO A 47 -1.49 5.34 -3.28
C PRO A 47 -0.21 4.88 -2.55
N LEU A 48 0.93 5.56 -2.74
CA LEU A 48 2.19 5.33 -2.01
C LEU A 48 2.77 6.67 -1.55
N ARG A 49 3.01 6.81 -0.25
CA ARG A 49 3.60 8.00 0.38
C ARG A 49 5.04 7.74 0.80
N ALA A 50 5.80 8.81 1.02
CA ALA A 50 7.11 8.70 1.66
C ALA A 50 7.03 7.98 3.02
N ALA A 51 6.00 8.31 3.81
CA ALA A 51 5.76 7.71 5.13
C ALA A 51 5.53 6.18 5.10
N ASP A 52 5.09 5.63 3.96
CA ASP A 52 4.91 4.17 3.80
C ASP A 52 6.25 3.46 3.52
N LEU A 53 7.29 4.22 3.16
CA LEU A 53 8.63 3.72 2.81
C LEU A 53 9.67 4.03 3.89
N GLU A 54 9.48 5.10 4.68
CA GLU A 54 10.33 5.50 5.80
C GLU A 54 10.60 4.31 6.75
N GLY A 55 11.87 4.12 7.13
CA GLY A 55 12.32 3.01 7.97
C GLY A 55 12.45 1.64 7.28
N SER A 56 11.93 1.48 6.06
CA SER A 56 11.94 0.20 5.33
C SER A 56 12.85 0.20 4.08
N VAL A 57 13.30 1.35 3.60
CA VAL A 57 14.24 1.44 2.48
C VAL A 57 15.65 1.03 2.90
N MET A 58 16.30 0.18 2.13
CA MET A 58 17.68 -0.25 2.35
C MET A 58 18.49 -0.26 1.06
N ALA A 59 19.82 -0.15 1.18
CA ALA A 59 20.75 -0.29 0.07
C ALA A 59 21.97 -1.13 0.46
N SER A 60 22.55 -1.83 -0.51
CA SER A 60 23.75 -2.67 -0.29
C SER A 60 25.03 -1.88 -0.01
N ASP A 61 25.15 -0.71 -0.63
CA ASP A 61 26.27 0.21 -0.46
C ASP A 61 25.75 1.65 -0.43
N HIS A 62 26.48 2.57 0.21
CA HIS A 62 26.21 4.02 0.16
C HIS A 62 24.75 4.40 0.48
N ALA A 63 24.15 3.77 1.50
CA ALA A 63 22.78 4.04 1.93
C ALA A 63 22.61 5.47 2.48
N GLU A 64 23.69 6.04 3.01
CA GLU A 64 23.74 7.39 3.58
C GLU A 64 23.58 8.52 2.55
N SER A 65 23.91 8.26 1.28
CA SER A 65 23.79 9.23 0.18
C SER A 65 22.66 8.92 -0.80
N LEU A 66 21.99 7.78 -0.64
CA LEU A 66 20.84 7.42 -1.47
C LEU A 66 19.61 8.22 -1.02
N GLU A 67 19.01 8.94 -1.96
CA GLU A 67 17.73 9.64 -1.86
C GLU A 67 16.65 8.85 -2.62
N VAL A 68 15.49 8.67 -1.98
CA VAL A 68 14.32 7.98 -2.55
C VAL A 68 13.11 8.91 -2.50
N ILE A 69 12.55 9.24 -3.66
CA ILE A 69 11.45 10.19 -3.79
C ILE A 69 10.24 9.48 -4.38
N ALA A 70 9.15 9.40 -3.62
CA ALA A 70 7.86 8.95 -4.14
C ALA A 70 7.18 10.09 -4.92
N THR A 71 6.81 9.86 -6.18
CA THR A 71 6.27 10.92 -7.05
C THR A 71 5.40 10.38 -8.18
N THR A 72 4.90 11.24 -9.07
CA THR A 72 4.17 10.85 -10.29
C THR A 72 5.10 10.83 -11.50
N PRO A 73 4.77 10.07 -12.58
CA PRO A 73 5.58 10.07 -13.81
C PRO A 73 5.87 11.47 -14.37
N GLY A 74 4.89 12.38 -14.27
CA GLY A 74 5.02 13.76 -14.73
C GLY A 74 6.09 14.54 -13.98
N ARG A 75 6.13 14.43 -12.65
CA ARG A 75 7.10 15.15 -11.80
C ARG A 75 8.47 14.48 -11.78
N ALA A 76 8.51 13.15 -11.87
CA ALA A 76 9.76 12.39 -11.99
C ALA A 76 10.62 12.79 -13.20
N SER A 77 10.00 13.26 -14.28
CA SER A 77 10.71 13.77 -15.45
C SER A 77 11.55 15.04 -15.18
N GLY A 78 11.29 15.75 -14.08
CA GLY A 78 12.14 16.85 -13.62
C GLY A 78 13.49 16.39 -13.05
N TYR A 79 13.64 15.09 -12.74
CA TYR A 79 14.84 14.53 -12.14
C TYR A 79 15.74 13.83 -13.16
N VAL A 80 15.25 13.53 -14.38
CA VAL A 80 15.99 12.84 -15.44
C VAL A 80 15.82 13.55 -16.79
N ASN A 81 16.84 13.56 -17.66
CA ASN A 81 16.70 14.14 -19.01
C ASN A 81 16.03 13.17 -20.01
N GLY A 82 15.53 12.02 -19.54
CA GLY A 82 14.94 10.97 -20.36
C GLY A 82 13.53 11.29 -20.87
N THR A 83 13.24 10.90 -22.11
CA THR A 83 11.95 11.11 -22.80
C THR A 83 10.85 10.10 -22.44
N THR A 84 11.19 9.08 -21.63
CA THR A 84 10.31 7.98 -21.21
C THR A 84 10.44 7.79 -19.70
N VAL A 85 9.46 8.31 -18.98
CA VAL A 85 9.20 7.93 -17.60
C VAL A 85 8.01 6.99 -17.64
N GLY A 86 8.17 5.74 -17.19
CA GLY A 86 7.17 4.68 -17.36
C GLY A 86 5.79 5.01 -16.77
N GLY A 87 4.80 4.17 -17.05
CA GLY A 87 3.41 4.39 -16.59
C GLY A 87 3.14 4.01 -15.13
N GLY A 88 2.01 4.49 -14.62
CA GLY A 88 1.53 4.29 -13.24
C GLY A 88 1.08 5.60 -12.57
N GLU A 89 0.25 5.51 -11.51
CA GLU A 89 -0.07 6.68 -10.66
C GLU A 89 1.12 7.11 -9.79
N VAL A 90 2.04 6.18 -9.50
CA VAL A 90 3.25 6.41 -8.71
C VAL A 90 4.48 5.82 -9.39
N VAL A 91 5.58 6.56 -9.34
CA VAL A 91 6.94 6.13 -9.67
C VAL A 91 7.87 6.49 -8.53
N LEU A 92 9.02 5.81 -8.45
CA LEU A 92 10.07 6.15 -7.50
C LEU A 92 11.24 6.80 -8.22
N VAL A 93 11.74 7.92 -7.71
CA VAL A 93 13.04 8.47 -8.12
C VAL A 93 14.08 8.01 -7.13
N LEU A 94 15.13 7.36 -7.61
CA LEU A 94 16.31 6.97 -6.83
C LEU A 94 17.46 7.87 -7.26
N ARG A 95 18.01 8.66 -6.35
CA ARG A 95 19.07 9.62 -6.64
C ARG A 95 20.25 9.44 -5.70
N ASP A 96 21.45 9.52 -6.25
CA ASP A 96 22.69 9.68 -5.48
C ASP A 96 23.63 10.56 -6.31
N ASP A 97 23.98 11.73 -5.77
CA ASP A 97 24.88 12.70 -6.40
C ASP A 97 26.32 12.64 -5.88
N VAL A 98 26.59 11.72 -4.95
CA VAL A 98 27.93 11.51 -4.35
C VAL A 98 28.60 10.27 -4.94
N HIS A 99 27.85 9.18 -5.15
CA HIS A 99 28.38 7.89 -5.57
C HIS A 99 27.62 7.31 -6.77
N SER A 100 28.35 6.97 -7.83
CA SER A 100 27.75 6.47 -9.08
C SER A 100 27.83 4.95 -9.29
N THR A 101 28.42 4.21 -8.35
CA THR A 101 28.51 2.74 -8.44
C THR A 101 27.14 2.09 -8.24
N GLY A 102 26.85 1.09 -9.07
CA GLY A 102 25.64 0.27 -8.96
C GLY A 102 25.54 -0.45 -7.64
N ARG A 103 24.30 -0.63 -7.16
CA ARG A 103 24.00 -1.27 -5.87
C ARG A 103 22.61 -1.89 -5.91
N THR A 104 22.37 -2.86 -5.05
CA THR A 104 21.02 -3.38 -4.75
C THR A 104 20.27 -2.39 -3.87
N VAL A 105 19.03 -2.09 -4.24
CA VAL A 105 18.05 -1.31 -3.46
C VAL A 105 16.95 -2.26 -3.00
N ALA A 106 16.51 -2.07 -1.77
CA ALA A 106 15.39 -2.80 -1.18
C ALA A 106 14.36 -1.81 -0.65
N ILE A 107 13.09 -2.06 -0.95
CA ILE A 107 11.94 -1.26 -0.50
C ILE A 107 10.86 -2.16 0.07
N ASP A 108 9.92 -1.62 0.85
CA ASP A 108 8.86 -2.42 1.46
C ASP A 108 7.96 -3.08 0.39
N ALA A 109 7.94 -4.42 0.35
CA ALA A 109 7.15 -5.14 -0.64
C ALA A 109 5.64 -5.01 -0.38
N GLY A 110 5.24 -4.87 0.88
CA GLY A 110 3.85 -4.69 1.29
C GLY A 110 3.34 -3.33 0.84
N ALA A 111 4.04 -2.24 1.16
CA ALA A 111 3.68 -0.89 0.76
C ALA A 111 3.59 -0.75 -0.77
N VAL A 112 4.57 -1.29 -1.50
CA VAL A 112 4.57 -1.26 -2.97
C VAL A 112 3.40 -2.09 -3.53
N ARG A 113 3.13 -3.28 -2.98
CA ARG A 113 2.00 -4.11 -3.42
C ARG A 113 0.66 -3.44 -3.14
N ASP A 114 0.50 -2.86 -1.96
CA ASP A 114 -0.75 -2.21 -1.56
C ASP A 114 -1.01 -0.96 -2.41
N ALA A 115 0.06 -0.24 -2.79
CA ALA A 115 -0.01 0.89 -3.70
C ALA A 115 -0.33 0.50 -5.16
N LEU A 116 0.24 -0.60 -5.66
CA LEU A 116 0.09 -1.01 -7.06
C LEU A 116 -1.10 -1.95 -7.29
N GLY A 117 -1.56 -2.65 -6.25
CA GLY A 117 -2.58 -3.71 -6.33
C GLY A 117 -2.05 -5.05 -6.85
N TYR A 118 -0.74 -5.16 -7.11
CA TYR A 118 -0.08 -6.38 -7.58
C TYR A 118 1.35 -6.48 -7.03
N THR A 119 1.96 -7.66 -7.15
CA THR A 119 3.34 -7.90 -6.70
C THR A 119 4.29 -7.74 -7.90
N PRO A 120 5.21 -6.75 -7.91
CA PRO A 120 6.08 -6.55 -9.07
C PRO A 120 7.05 -7.72 -9.31
N GLU A 121 7.24 -8.13 -10.56
CA GLU A 121 8.24 -9.15 -10.92
C GLU A 121 9.47 -8.55 -11.60
N ARG A 122 9.30 -7.38 -12.20
CA ARG A 122 10.36 -6.66 -12.90
C ARG A 122 10.19 -5.17 -12.70
N ILE A 123 11.34 -4.52 -12.53
CA ILE A 123 11.47 -3.08 -12.50
C ILE A 123 12.07 -2.62 -13.81
N TYR A 124 11.54 -1.52 -14.32
CA TYR A 124 12.15 -0.75 -15.40
C TYR A 124 12.63 0.56 -14.82
N GLY A 125 13.73 1.08 -15.32
CA GLY A 125 14.13 2.42 -14.99
C GLY A 125 14.80 3.16 -16.11
N THR A 126 14.86 4.47 -15.94
CA THR A 126 15.48 5.40 -16.88
C THR A 126 16.52 6.20 -16.10
N HIS A 127 17.76 6.18 -16.58
CA HIS A 127 18.87 6.97 -16.05
C HIS A 127 18.71 8.46 -16.42
N ASP A 128 19.47 9.33 -15.76
CA ASP A 128 19.49 10.78 -16.01
C ASP A 128 19.93 11.17 -17.43
N ASP A 129 20.73 10.32 -18.08
CA ASP A 129 21.15 10.43 -19.48
C ASP A 129 20.08 9.93 -20.48
N GLY A 130 18.95 9.43 -19.98
CA GLY A 130 17.84 8.90 -20.77
C GLY A 130 18.01 7.45 -21.20
N SER A 131 19.08 6.76 -20.81
CA SER A 131 19.22 5.33 -21.10
C SER A 131 18.29 4.49 -20.21
N GLU A 132 17.64 3.51 -20.83
CA GLU A 132 16.68 2.61 -20.17
C GLU A 132 17.36 1.33 -19.68
N TRP A 133 16.92 0.84 -18.53
CA TRP A 133 17.37 -0.41 -17.93
C TRP A 133 16.19 -1.20 -17.36
N SER A 134 16.43 -2.49 -17.09
CA SER A 134 15.46 -3.31 -16.35
C SER A 134 16.19 -4.25 -15.41
N SER A 135 15.57 -4.55 -14.27
CA SER A 135 16.05 -5.52 -13.30
C SER A 135 14.93 -6.48 -12.91
N PRO A 136 15.18 -7.80 -12.83
CA PRO A 136 14.27 -8.69 -12.15
C PRO A 136 14.17 -8.29 -10.66
N VAL A 137 13.01 -8.54 -10.08
CA VAL A 137 12.73 -8.32 -8.66
C VAL A 137 12.98 -9.61 -7.88
N ARG A 138 13.56 -9.49 -6.68
CA ARG A 138 13.72 -10.57 -5.70
C ARG A 138 13.01 -10.18 -4.42
N TYR A 139 12.40 -11.14 -3.74
CA TYR A 139 11.74 -10.90 -2.45
C TYR A 139 12.51 -11.58 -1.33
N ASP A 140 12.90 -10.83 -0.32
CA ASP A 140 13.57 -11.35 0.87
C ASP A 140 13.17 -10.54 2.12
N ALA A 141 12.89 -11.24 3.22
CA ALA A 141 12.49 -10.65 4.50
C ALA A 141 11.35 -9.60 4.44
N GLY A 142 10.42 -9.71 3.48
CA GLY A 142 9.32 -8.75 3.30
C GLY A 142 9.70 -7.50 2.49
N LEU A 143 10.92 -7.46 1.95
CA LEU A 143 11.40 -6.40 1.08
C LEU A 143 11.42 -6.85 -0.38
N LEU A 144 11.29 -5.88 -1.27
CA LEU A 144 11.42 -5.98 -2.71
C LEU A 144 12.81 -5.48 -3.11
N LEU A 145 13.66 -6.37 -3.60
CA LEU A 145 15.07 -6.12 -3.94
C LEU A 145 15.28 -6.10 -5.45
N PHE A 146 16.04 -5.13 -5.93
CA PHE A 146 16.42 -5.01 -7.34
C PHE A 146 17.78 -4.33 -7.49
N ASP A 147 18.47 -4.63 -8.59
CA ASP A 147 19.82 -4.12 -8.85
C ASP A 147 19.75 -2.93 -9.79
N VAL A 148 20.34 -1.81 -9.36
CA VAL A 148 20.52 -0.62 -10.20
C VAL A 148 21.98 -0.58 -10.64
N ALA A 149 22.21 -0.61 -11.96
CA ALA A 149 23.55 -0.84 -12.52
C ALA A 149 24.56 0.29 -12.27
N HIS A 150 24.08 1.53 -12.19
CA HIS A 150 24.85 2.71 -11.81
C HIS A 150 23.92 3.78 -11.25
N PHE A 151 24.44 4.60 -10.35
CA PHE A 151 23.66 5.62 -9.65
C PHE A 151 23.90 7.02 -10.23
N SER A 152 22.78 7.63 -10.58
CA SER A 152 22.53 9.03 -10.88
C SER A 152 21.08 9.26 -10.46
N SER A 153 20.34 10.19 -11.07
CA SER A 153 18.87 10.17 -10.93
C SER A 153 18.29 9.05 -11.79
N ASN A 154 17.53 8.15 -11.17
CA ASN A 154 16.86 7.04 -11.82
C ASN A 154 15.37 7.15 -11.56
N VAL A 155 14.53 7.09 -12.59
CA VAL A 155 13.10 6.87 -12.38
C VAL A 155 12.79 5.40 -12.53
N VAL A 156 12.07 4.84 -11.56
CA VAL A 156 11.72 3.43 -11.47
C VAL A 156 10.22 3.24 -11.62
N THR A 157 9.84 2.31 -12.50
CA THR A 157 8.47 1.84 -12.69
C THR A 157 8.38 0.32 -12.52
N PHE A 158 7.17 -0.15 -12.24
CA PHE A 158 6.89 -1.53 -11.84
C PHE A 158 6.05 -2.24 -12.90
N SER A 159 6.27 -3.55 -13.02
CA SER A 159 5.40 -4.45 -13.76
C SER A 159 5.27 -5.76 -13.00
N GLY A 160 4.11 -6.41 -13.11
CA GLY A 160 3.88 -7.73 -12.50
C GLY A 160 2.65 -8.41 -13.09
N ASP A 161 2.43 -9.65 -12.67
CA ASP A 161 1.26 -10.44 -13.00
C ASP A 161 0.30 -10.51 -11.81
N ILE A 162 -0.99 -10.48 -12.09
CA ILE A 162 -2.02 -10.87 -11.13
C ILE A 162 -2.41 -12.30 -11.46
N SER A 163 -2.30 -13.19 -10.47
CA SER A 163 -2.79 -14.57 -10.54
C SER A 163 -3.81 -14.82 -9.42
N VAL A 164 -5.01 -15.24 -9.81
CA VAL A 164 -6.09 -15.64 -8.90
C VAL A 164 -6.33 -17.13 -9.09
N ASN A 165 -6.11 -17.89 -8.02
CA ASN A 165 -6.31 -19.35 -8.02
C ASN A 165 -7.43 -19.72 -7.06
N ALA A 166 -8.34 -20.58 -7.52
CA ALA A 166 -9.42 -21.17 -6.73
C ALA A 166 -9.34 -22.69 -6.81
N PHE A 167 -9.45 -23.36 -5.67
CA PHE A 167 -9.46 -24.81 -5.61
C PHE A 167 -10.79 -25.29 -5.04
N GLY A 168 -11.44 -26.23 -5.71
CA GLY A 168 -12.69 -26.84 -5.26
C GLY A 168 -13.88 -25.88 -5.20
N ALA A 169 -13.94 -24.86 -6.07
CA ALA A 169 -15.05 -23.91 -6.11
C ALA A 169 -16.36 -24.60 -6.52
N THR A 170 -17.42 -24.42 -5.73
CA THR A 170 -18.75 -25.00 -5.96
C THR A 170 -19.74 -23.94 -6.46
N ASN A 171 -20.93 -24.37 -6.86
CA ASN A 171 -21.99 -23.45 -7.31
C ASN A 171 -22.31 -22.38 -6.25
N GLY A 172 -22.25 -21.10 -6.64
CA GLY A 172 -22.48 -19.96 -5.76
C GLY A 172 -21.24 -19.46 -5.02
N SER A 173 -20.08 -20.10 -5.18
CA SER A 173 -18.81 -19.57 -4.64
C SER A 173 -18.51 -18.19 -5.25
N THR A 174 -17.88 -17.32 -4.46
CA THR A 174 -17.44 -15.99 -4.90
C THR A 174 -16.04 -15.69 -4.39
N ILE A 175 -15.20 -15.09 -5.24
CA ILE A 175 -13.85 -14.62 -4.90
C ILE A 175 -13.75 -13.17 -5.33
N SER A 176 -13.13 -12.31 -4.52
CA SER A 176 -12.81 -10.95 -4.93
C SER A 176 -11.30 -10.69 -4.93
N TYR A 177 -10.87 -9.81 -5.83
CA TYR A 177 -9.50 -9.30 -5.92
C TYR A 177 -9.55 -7.83 -6.35
N SER A 178 -8.61 -7.01 -5.90
CA SER A 178 -8.60 -5.58 -6.23
C SER A 178 -7.53 -5.25 -7.26
N VAL A 179 -7.85 -4.35 -8.19
CA VAL A 179 -6.90 -3.82 -9.17
C VAL A 179 -6.97 -2.29 -9.16
N ASN A 180 -5.86 -1.61 -8.92
CA ASN A 180 -5.88 -0.15 -8.79
C ASN A 180 -6.06 0.56 -10.15
N SER A 181 -5.54 -0.02 -11.25
CA SER A 181 -5.72 0.52 -12.61
C SER A 181 -6.00 -0.58 -13.63
N VAL A 182 -7.06 -0.41 -14.42
CA VAL A 182 -7.43 -1.34 -15.53
C VAL A 182 -6.56 -1.18 -16.76
N ASP A 183 -5.92 -0.02 -16.91
CA ASP A 183 -5.03 0.29 -18.04
C ASP A 183 -3.76 -0.57 -18.02
N ALA A 184 -3.57 -1.32 -16.92
CA ALA A 184 -2.50 -2.27 -16.72
C ALA A 184 -2.83 -3.68 -17.26
N VAL A 185 -4.11 -4.03 -17.44
CA VAL A 185 -4.52 -5.42 -17.70
C VAL A 185 -4.17 -5.84 -19.13
N SER A 186 -3.31 -6.85 -19.29
CA SER A 186 -3.01 -7.48 -20.58
C SER A 186 -2.87 -9.01 -20.43
N ASN A 187 -2.81 -9.76 -21.53
CA ASN A 187 -2.63 -11.23 -21.52
C ASN A 187 -3.64 -11.95 -20.62
N PHE A 188 -4.89 -11.48 -20.61
CA PHE A 188 -5.89 -12.03 -19.70
C PHE A 188 -6.25 -13.47 -20.10
N THR A 189 -5.99 -14.40 -19.19
CA THR A 189 -6.24 -15.82 -19.35
C THR A 189 -7.05 -16.36 -18.18
N ALA A 190 -7.96 -17.28 -18.48
CA ALA A 190 -8.66 -18.06 -17.48
C ALA A 190 -8.70 -19.52 -17.91
N LEU A 191 -8.27 -20.39 -17.01
CA LEU A 191 -8.22 -21.82 -17.20
C LEU A 191 -9.01 -22.47 -16.06
N VAL A 192 -9.95 -23.33 -16.43
CA VAL A 192 -10.66 -24.18 -15.46
C VAL A 192 -10.13 -25.59 -15.55
N GLU A 193 -10.03 -26.25 -14.41
CA GLU A 193 -9.60 -27.64 -14.29
C GLU A 193 -10.69 -28.44 -13.58
N GLY A 194 -11.01 -29.61 -14.16
CA GLY A 194 -11.98 -30.53 -13.58
C GLY A 194 -11.50 -31.09 -12.24
N SER A 195 -12.42 -31.17 -11.29
CA SER A 195 -12.23 -31.75 -9.97
C SER A 195 -13.28 -32.82 -9.74
N ARG A 196 -12.91 -33.86 -8.97
CA ARG A 196 -13.80 -34.94 -8.58
C ARG A 196 -14.21 -34.74 -7.13
N SER A 197 -15.52 -34.66 -6.88
CA SER A 197 -16.06 -34.70 -5.51
C SER A 197 -16.55 -36.11 -5.20
N THR A 198 -16.24 -36.62 -4.01
CA THR A 198 -16.62 -37.98 -3.59
C THR A 198 -17.23 -37.99 -2.21
N GLU A 199 -18.24 -38.83 -2.01
CA GLU A 199 -18.85 -39.13 -0.72
C GLU A 199 -19.01 -40.65 -0.59
N THR A 200 -18.81 -41.20 0.60
CA THR A 200 -18.95 -42.63 0.85
C THR A 200 -20.13 -42.85 1.77
N GLU A 201 -21.03 -43.73 1.35
CA GLU A 201 -22.25 -44.04 2.08
C GLU A 201 -22.33 -45.52 2.44
N SER A 202 -23.16 -45.81 3.44
CA SER A 202 -23.45 -47.16 3.90
C SER A 202 -24.94 -47.28 4.15
N GLU A 203 -25.61 -48.05 3.32
CA GLU A 203 -27.03 -48.36 3.46
C GLU A 203 -27.23 -49.78 3.94
N THR A 204 -28.20 -49.99 4.84
CA THR A 204 -28.59 -51.31 5.31
C THR A 204 -30.10 -51.48 5.22
N PHE A 205 -30.53 -52.56 4.61
CA PHE A 205 -31.94 -52.90 4.44
C PHE A 205 -32.16 -54.41 4.50
N SER A 206 -33.36 -54.83 4.89
CA SER A 206 -33.77 -56.23 4.85
C SER A 206 -34.59 -56.48 3.59
N VAL A 207 -34.19 -57.45 2.78
CA VAL A 207 -34.89 -57.84 1.54
C VAL A 207 -35.29 -59.31 1.57
N GLU A 208 -36.51 -59.57 1.13
CA GLU A 208 -37.06 -60.92 0.95
C GLU A 208 -37.09 -61.28 -0.54
N GLY A 209 -37.04 -62.57 -0.84
CA GLY A 209 -37.15 -63.08 -2.21
C GLY A 209 -38.37 -62.53 -2.95
N GLY A 210 -38.15 -61.85 -4.08
CA GLY A 210 -39.19 -61.20 -4.88
C GLY A 210 -39.49 -59.74 -4.48
N SER A 211 -38.80 -59.19 -3.48
CA SER A 211 -38.94 -57.80 -3.03
C SER A 211 -37.79 -56.92 -3.50
N SER A 212 -38.00 -55.60 -3.45
CA SER A 212 -36.98 -54.59 -3.70
C SER A 212 -36.94 -53.53 -2.59
N ALA A 213 -35.76 -52.97 -2.37
CA ALA A 213 -35.51 -51.83 -1.52
C ALA A 213 -35.02 -50.66 -2.38
N ALA A 214 -35.36 -49.43 -1.99
CA ALA A 214 -34.79 -48.23 -2.59
C ALA A 214 -33.37 -48.00 -2.02
N ILE A 215 -32.50 -47.40 -2.83
CA ILE A 215 -31.16 -46.95 -2.47
C ILE A 215 -31.00 -45.51 -3.00
N SER A 216 -30.27 -44.64 -2.29
CA SER A 216 -30.10 -43.24 -2.66
C SER A 216 -28.88 -42.96 -3.56
N PHE A 217 -28.39 -43.96 -4.30
CA PHE A 217 -27.21 -43.82 -5.15
C PHE A 217 -27.35 -42.73 -6.22
N ALA A 218 -26.54 -41.67 -6.09
CA ALA A 218 -26.53 -40.48 -6.90
C ALA A 218 -25.11 -40.14 -7.39
N SER A 219 -24.64 -40.87 -8.41
CA SER A 219 -23.27 -40.73 -8.94
C SER A 219 -23.25 -40.46 -10.45
N ASP A 220 -22.30 -39.64 -10.91
CA ASP A 220 -21.98 -39.46 -12.34
C ASP A 220 -21.27 -40.68 -12.95
N LEU A 221 -20.66 -41.53 -12.12
CA LEU A 221 -19.89 -42.69 -12.54
C LEU A 221 -20.43 -43.96 -11.88
N ALA A 222 -20.30 -45.09 -12.59
CA ALA A 222 -20.55 -46.40 -12.00
C ALA A 222 -19.57 -46.68 -10.85
N ASP A 223 -20.02 -47.40 -9.83
CA ASP A 223 -19.22 -47.79 -8.67
C ASP A 223 -19.29 -49.29 -8.42
N SER A 224 -18.17 -49.87 -7.98
CA SER A 224 -18.10 -51.27 -7.56
C SER A 224 -18.32 -51.34 -6.05
N ALA A 225 -19.59 -51.26 -5.65
CA ALA A 225 -19.99 -51.18 -4.26
C ALA A 225 -19.70 -52.49 -3.52
N SER A 226 -19.19 -52.38 -2.29
CA SER A 226 -19.04 -53.54 -1.42
C SER A 226 -20.41 -53.95 -0.88
N ILE A 227 -20.75 -55.23 -1.01
CA ILE A 227 -22.02 -55.77 -0.52
C ILE A 227 -21.75 -56.86 0.50
N THR A 228 -22.49 -56.82 1.60
CA THR A 228 -22.51 -57.86 2.61
C THR A 228 -23.94 -58.30 2.83
N ALA A 229 -24.22 -59.57 2.58
CA ALA A 229 -25.52 -60.17 2.78
C ALA A 229 -25.43 -61.15 3.95
N THR A 230 -26.19 -60.87 5.00
CA THR A 230 -26.29 -61.72 6.18
C THR A 230 -27.65 -62.42 6.14
N PRO A 231 -27.70 -63.76 6.02
CA PRO A 231 -28.93 -64.51 6.21
C PRO A 231 -29.56 -64.15 7.56
N VAL A 232 -30.86 -63.86 7.57
CA VAL A 232 -31.63 -63.58 8.81
C VAL A 232 -31.94 -64.90 9.56
N ALA A 233 -30.98 -65.84 9.53
CA ALA A 233 -31.15 -67.25 9.84
C ALA A 233 -30.13 -67.74 10.87
N ARG A 234 -30.59 -68.32 11.99
CA ARG A 234 -29.75 -68.99 13.00
C ARG A 234 -30.16 -70.45 13.19
N VAL A 235 -29.15 -71.30 13.43
CA VAL A 235 -29.33 -72.72 13.76
C VAL A 235 -29.53 -72.90 15.26
N PHE A 236 -30.71 -73.34 15.66
CA PHE A 236 -31.01 -73.65 17.06
C PHE A 236 -30.82 -75.13 17.36
N ASN A 237 -29.55 -75.53 17.52
CA ASN A 237 -29.16 -76.68 18.33
C ASN A 237 -29.45 -78.10 17.76
N LYS A 238 -28.65 -79.08 18.20
CA LYS A 238 -28.77 -80.51 17.85
C LYS A 238 -29.12 -81.27 19.13
N GLY A 239 -30.32 -81.86 19.18
CA GLY A 239 -30.79 -82.65 20.32
C GLY A 239 -31.39 -83.99 19.88
N GLY A 240 -31.17 -85.03 20.69
CA GLY A 240 -31.78 -86.35 20.55
C GLY A 240 -32.69 -86.63 21.74
N TYR A 241 -33.89 -87.14 21.49
CA TYR A 241 -34.79 -87.65 22.53
C TYR A 241 -35.05 -89.13 22.29
N HIS A 242 -35.14 -89.92 23.37
CA HIS A 242 -35.67 -91.28 23.33
C HIS A 242 -37.08 -91.24 23.89
N LEU A 243 -38.08 -91.60 23.09
CA LEU A 243 -39.49 -91.60 23.49
C LEU A 243 -40.15 -92.95 23.18
N SER A 244 -41.15 -93.29 23.99
CA SER A 244 -42.03 -94.44 23.85
C SER A 244 -43.47 -94.01 23.57
N GLY A 245 -44.32 -94.93 23.10
CA GLY A 245 -45.70 -94.64 22.71
C GLY A 245 -46.54 -93.99 23.83
N GLY A 246 -47.17 -92.86 23.52
CA GLY A 246 -47.96 -92.04 24.45
C GLY A 246 -47.15 -90.99 25.22
N GLU A 247 -45.84 -90.90 24.99
CA GLU A 247 -45.00 -89.86 25.58
C GLU A 247 -44.97 -88.59 24.73
N THR A 248 -44.74 -87.47 25.42
CA THR A 248 -44.53 -86.15 24.85
C THR A 248 -43.12 -85.69 25.13
N ALA A 249 -42.45 -85.11 24.13
CA ALA A 249 -41.22 -84.36 24.33
C ALA A 249 -41.43 -82.90 23.96
N THR A 250 -40.84 -82.03 24.76
CA THR A 250 -40.79 -80.59 24.46
C THR A 250 -39.34 -80.16 24.33
N LYS A 251 -39.06 -79.39 23.28
CA LYS A 251 -37.81 -78.68 23.10
C LYS A 251 -38.10 -77.19 23.02
N THR A 252 -37.58 -76.43 23.97
CA THR A 252 -37.58 -74.97 23.87
C THR A 252 -36.43 -74.51 22.98
N LEU A 253 -36.76 -73.63 22.04
CA LEU A 253 -35.83 -72.91 21.19
C LEU A 253 -35.89 -71.44 21.59
N ASP A 254 -34.73 -70.87 21.85
CA ASP A 254 -34.56 -69.42 21.82
C ASP A 254 -34.83 -68.97 20.38
N VAL A 255 -35.66 -67.95 20.16
CA VAL A 255 -35.93 -67.36 18.84
C VAL A 255 -35.90 -65.83 18.89
N SER A 256 -35.33 -65.22 19.94
CA SER A 256 -35.33 -63.76 20.13
C SER A 256 -34.71 -62.99 18.97
N ASP A 257 -33.81 -63.64 18.22
CA ASP A 257 -33.10 -63.08 17.07
C ASP A 257 -33.57 -63.69 15.72
N VAL A 258 -34.73 -64.38 15.69
CA VAL A 258 -35.21 -65.09 14.50
C VAL A 258 -36.63 -64.71 14.16
N SER A 259 -36.81 -64.22 12.93
CA SER A 259 -38.13 -63.78 12.45
C SER A 259 -38.97 -64.92 11.86
N TYR A 260 -38.33 -65.99 11.41
CA TYR A 260 -39.02 -67.04 10.68
C TYR A 260 -38.43 -68.42 10.97
N LEU A 261 -39.29 -69.39 11.20
CA LEU A 261 -38.91 -70.80 11.21
C LEU A 261 -39.42 -71.39 9.89
N GLU A 262 -38.54 -72.05 9.13
CA GLU A 262 -38.85 -72.64 7.80
C GLU A 262 -38.91 -74.17 7.82
N LYS A 263 -38.06 -74.79 8.64
CA LYS A 263 -37.91 -76.25 8.68
C LYS A 263 -37.58 -76.74 10.08
N VAL A 264 -38.26 -77.82 10.44
CA VAL A 264 -37.94 -78.69 11.56
C VAL A 264 -37.78 -80.09 11.00
N ARG A 265 -36.54 -80.58 10.92
CA ARG A 265 -36.29 -81.97 10.57
C ARG A 265 -36.51 -82.84 11.81
N VAL A 266 -37.19 -83.97 11.63
CA VAL A 266 -37.42 -84.96 12.69
C VAL A 266 -36.93 -86.32 12.14
N ASP A 267 -35.72 -86.73 12.49
CA ASP A 267 -35.32 -88.12 12.21
C ASP A 267 -35.90 -89.00 13.30
N VAL A 268 -36.64 -90.04 12.93
CA VAL A 268 -37.20 -91.01 13.89
C VAL A 268 -36.57 -92.35 13.59
N GLN A 269 -35.73 -92.82 14.51
CA GLN A 269 -35.10 -94.13 14.37
C GLN A 269 -35.89 -95.19 15.14
N ASP A 270 -36.81 -95.85 14.44
CA ASP A 270 -37.55 -97.00 14.96
C ASP A 270 -36.60 -98.19 15.17
N THR A 271 -36.57 -98.68 16.41
CA THR A 271 -35.78 -99.85 16.81
C THR A 271 -36.64 -101.10 17.05
N GLY A 272 -37.98 -100.97 16.99
CA GLY A 272 -38.95 -102.06 17.11
C GLY A 272 -39.39 -102.62 15.75
N SER A 273 -39.87 -103.87 15.72
CA SER A 273 -40.44 -104.45 14.50
C SER A 273 -41.97 -104.29 14.48
N ASP A 274 -42.46 -103.73 13.38
CA ASP A 274 -43.84 -103.86 12.86
C ASP A 274 -44.97 -103.03 13.51
N ILE A 275 -44.67 -101.98 14.27
CA ILE A 275 -45.69 -101.06 14.79
C ILE A 275 -45.71 -99.77 13.95
N GLY A 276 -46.90 -99.31 13.55
CA GLY A 276 -47.04 -98.01 12.89
C GLY A 276 -47.16 -96.91 13.95
N SER A 277 -46.31 -95.91 13.89
CA SER A 277 -46.29 -94.79 14.83
C SER A 277 -46.74 -93.51 14.13
N SER A 278 -47.41 -92.60 14.82
CA SER A 278 -47.67 -91.25 14.32
C SER A 278 -46.99 -90.23 15.21
N VAL A 279 -46.35 -89.25 14.57
CA VAL A 279 -45.67 -88.15 15.25
C VAL A 279 -46.38 -86.87 14.85
N GLU A 280 -47.01 -86.25 15.84
CA GLU A 280 -47.52 -84.88 15.69
C GLU A 280 -46.47 -83.92 16.24
N VAL A 281 -46.19 -82.86 15.47
CA VAL A 281 -45.22 -81.84 15.84
C VAL A 281 -45.96 -80.50 15.93
N ARG A 282 -45.94 -79.89 17.11
CA ARG A 282 -46.60 -78.63 17.40
C ARG A 282 -45.55 -77.58 17.75
N LEU A 283 -45.71 -76.38 17.23
CA LEU A 283 -45.04 -75.18 17.71
C LEU A 283 -45.97 -74.49 18.69
N GLU A 284 -45.46 -74.24 19.88
CA GLU A 284 -46.17 -73.59 20.97
C GLU A 284 -45.37 -72.37 21.49
N GLU A 285 -46.07 -71.42 22.08
CA GLU A 285 -45.46 -70.37 22.90
C GLU A 285 -44.90 -70.95 24.21
N ALA A 286 -44.17 -70.12 24.96
CA ALA A 286 -43.66 -70.48 26.28
C ALA A 286 -44.77 -70.88 27.28
N ASP A 287 -46.00 -70.40 27.08
CA ASP A 287 -47.16 -70.70 27.93
C ASP A 287 -47.99 -71.92 27.49
N GLY A 288 -47.59 -72.59 26.39
CA GLY A 288 -48.27 -73.75 25.83
C GLY A 288 -49.35 -73.43 24.79
N THR A 289 -49.52 -72.16 24.41
CA THR A 289 -50.43 -71.77 23.32
C THR A 289 -49.90 -72.26 21.98
N VAL A 290 -50.70 -73.02 21.23
CA VAL A 290 -50.29 -73.56 19.92
C VAL A 290 -50.24 -72.45 18.87
N ILE A 291 -49.04 -72.20 18.32
CA ILE A 291 -48.78 -71.28 17.21
C ILE A 291 -49.17 -71.96 15.89
N THR A 292 -48.68 -73.17 15.68
CA THR A 292 -49.01 -73.98 14.48
C THR A 292 -48.78 -75.48 14.76
N THR A 293 -49.47 -76.33 14.00
CA THR A 293 -49.39 -77.79 14.14
C THR A 293 -49.13 -78.42 12.79
N THR A 294 -48.21 -79.38 12.73
CA THR A 294 -48.02 -80.25 11.56
C THR A 294 -47.87 -81.70 12.02
N GLY A 295 -48.63 -82.61 11.41
CA GLY A 295 -48.68 -84.01 11.82
C GLY A 295 -48.19 -84.95 10.72
N THR A 296 -47.70 -86.13 11.10
CA THR A 296 -47.46 -87.21 10.15
C THR A 296 -47.65 -88.60 10.72
N THR A 297 -48.10 -89.51 9.87
CA THR A 297 -48.15 -90.94 10.14
C THR A 297 -46.90 -91.60 9.54
N LEU A 298 -46.13 -92.32 10.36
CA LEU A 298 -45.06 -93.20 9.92
C LEU A 298 -45.67 -94.60 9.72
N SER A 299 -45.66 -95.11 8.48
CA SER A 299 -46.11 -96.48 8.22
C SER A 299 -45.08 -97.50 8.74
N ALA A 300 -45.59 -98.56 9.37
CA ALA A 300 -44.81 -99.67 9.92
C ALA A 300 -43.83 -100.29 8.91
N GLY A 301 -42.65 -100.69 9.38
CA GLY A 301 -41.74 -101.60 8.68
C GLY A 301 -40.44 -101.03 8.11
N TYR A 302 -40.06 -99.79 8.45
CA TYR A 302 -38.78 -99.20 8.01
C TYR A 302 -37.91 -98.79 9.21
N SER A 303 -36.99 -99.66 9.61
CA SER A 303 -35.88 -99.28 10.49
C SER A 303 -35.08 -98.13 9.83
N GLY A 304 -35.07 -96.96 10.47
CA GLY A 304 -34.28 -95.78 10.05
C GLY A 304 -34.97 -94.82 9.05
N SER A 305 -36.17 -94.32 9.38
CA SER A 305 -36.92 -93.38 8.55
C SER A 305 -36.65 -91.91 8.91
N THR A 306 -36.14 -91.13 7.97
CA THR A 306 -36.04 -89.66 8.11
C THR A 306 -37.30 -89.00 7.58
N GLN A 307 -37.91 -88.12 8.38
CA GLN A 307 -38.98 -87.24 7.91
C GLN A 307 -38.62 -85.77 8.12
N THR A 308 -38.70 -84.97 7.05
CA THR A 308 -38.50 -83.52 7.15
C THR A 308 -39.86 -82.83 7.18
N ARG A 309 -40.08 -81.94 8.15
CA ARG A 309 -41.29 -81.11 8.20
C ARG A 309 -40.92 -79.65 7.99
N TYR A 310 -41.77 -78.98 7.24
CA TYR A 310 -41.65 -77.55 6.97
C TYR A 310 -42.67 -76.86 7.85
N PHE A 311 -42.18 -75.90 8.62
CA PHE A 311 -43.01 -74.96 9.34
C PHE A 311 -42.74 -73.66 8.61
N ASP A 312 -43.75 -73.07 7.99
CA ASP A 312 -43.62 -71.80 7.29
C ASP A 312 -44.29 -70.80 8.24
N THR A 313 -43.57 -70.36 9.28
CA THR A 313 -44.19 -69.67 10.42
C THR A 313 -43.34 -68.52 10.93
N ASP A 314 -43.96 -67.34 10.98
CA ASP A 314 -43.41 -66.14 11.59
C ASP A 314 -43.34 -66.32 13.11
N VAL A 315 -42.13 -66.17 13.65
CA VAL A 315 -41.85 -66.28 15.09
C VAL A 315 -41.23 -65.01 15.64
N SER A 316 -41.24 -63.91 14.88
CA SER A 316 -40.62 -62.62 15.25
C SER A 316 -41.21 -61.97 16.51
N ALA A 317 -42.41 -62.38 16.91
CA ALA A 317 -43.09 -61.85 18.10
C ALA A 317 -42.67 -62.53 19.41
N TYR A 318 -41.83 -63.57 19.35
CA TYR A 318 -41.50 -64.41 20.49
C TYR A 318 -39.99 -64.39 20.80
N ASP A 319 -39.65 -64.38 22.08
CA ASP A 319 -38.25 -64.58 22.52
C ASP A 319 -37.87 -66.07 22.52
N SER A 320 -38.85 -66.95 22.67
CA SER A 320 -38.65 -68.41 22.64
C SER A 320 -39.92 -69.13 22.22
N VAL A 321 -39.77 -70.26 21.52
CA VAL A 321 -40.87 -71.15 21.13
C VAL A 321 -40.58 -72.58 21.56
N ASN A 322 -41.62 -73.33 21.87
CA ASN A 322 -41.56 -74.75 22.20
C ASN A 322 -41.92 -75.57 20.98
N ILE A 323 -41.06 -76.52 20.59
CA ILE A 323 -41.43 -77.58 19.67
C ILE A 323 -41.83 -78.79 20.51
N VAL A 324 -43.09 -79.16 20.43
CA VAL A 324 -43.69 -80.29 21.12
C VAL A 324 -43.87 -81.44 20.13
N PHE A 325 -43.46 -82.63 20.55
CA PHE A 325 -43.61 -83.87 19.81
C PHE A 325 -44.55 -84.80 20.59
N ASP A 326 -45.66 -85.19 19.96
CA ASP A 326 -46.58 -86.19 20.50
C ASP A 326 -46.42 -87.50 19.74
N PHE A 327 -46.01 -88.56 20.44
CA PHE A 327 -45.85 -89.90 19.87
C PHE A 327 -47.08 -90.74 20.17
N ASN A 328 -47.83 -91.10 19.13
CA ASN A 328 -49.02 -91.93 19.25
C ASN A 328 -48.82 -93.26 18.51
N ASP A 329 -48.83 -94.36 19.26
CA ASP A 329 -48.83 -95.72 18.69
C ASP A 329 -50.19 -96.07 18.10
N TYR A 330 -50.20 -96.68 16.91
CA TYR A 330 -51.43 -97.08 16.23
C TYR A 330 -52.03 -98.40 16.76
N GLN A 331 -51.29 -99.17 17.54
CA GLN A 331 -51.74 -100.45 18.12
C GLN A 331 -51.44 -100.47 19.63
N SER A 332 -52.50 -100.40 20.43
CA SER A 332 -52.41 -100.39 21.88
C SER A 332 -51.89 -101.73 22.43
N GLY A 333 -50.68 -101.76 23.00
CA GLY A 333 -50.29 -102.84 23.90
C GLY A 333 -48.83 -103.31 23.85
N GLU A 334 -48.02 -102.87 22.89
CA GLU A 334 -46.58 -103.15 22.86
C GLU A 334 -45.81 -101.84 23.03
N THR A 335 -44.88 -101.80 23.99
CA THR A 335 -43.92 -100.69 24.12
C THR A 335 -42.94 -100.77 22.96
N ALA A 336 -43.07 -99.87 21.99
CA ALA A 336 -42.00 -99.61 21.03
C ALA A 336 -40.73 -99.21 21.79
N ASP A 337 -39.62 -99.90 21.53
CA ASP A 337 -38.32 -99.58 22.13
C ASP A 337 -37.72 -98.36 21.42
N GLY A 338 -37.17 -97.45 22.21
CA GLY A 338 -37.25 -96.00 21.98
C GLY A 338 -36.82 -95.48 20.60
N ASP A 339 -37.69 -94.63 20.04
CA ASP A 339 -37.42 -93.84 18.85
C ASP A 339 -36.37 -92.76 19.15
N ASN A 340 -35.28 -92.72 18.38
CA ASN A 340 -34.30 -91.64 18.52
C ASN A 340 -34.71 -90.46 17.64
N ILE A 341 -35.12 -89.37 18.27
CA ILE A 341 -35.67 -88.19 17.58
C ILE A 341 -34.60 -87.15 17.42
N ARG A 342 -34.09 -86.97 16.20
CA ARG A 342 -33.18 -85.88 15.90
C ARG A 342 -33.93 -84.68 15.37
N VAL A 343 -33.80 -83.55 16.07
CA VAL A 343 -34.32 -82.27 15.63
C VAL A 343 -33.18 -81.46 15.01
N ASP A 344 -33.28 -81.19 13.70
CA ASP A 344 -32.44 -80.15 13.06
C ASP A 344 -33.38 -79.01 12.61
N THR A 345 -33.32 -77.88 13.30
CA THR A 345 -33.94 -76.64 12.84
C THR A 345 -32.91 -75.79 12.13
N GLY A 346 -33.17 -75.43 10.89
CA GLY A 346 -32.35 -74.51 10.14
C GLY A 346 -33.22 -73.71 9.20
N THR A 347 -33.02 -72.41 9.19
CA THR A 347 -33.34 -71.58 8.04
C THR A 347 -32.08 -71.55 7.18
N SER A 348 -32.17 -72.04 5.94
CA SER A 348 -31.18 -71.70 4.92
C SER A 348 -31.86 -70.65 4.10
N THR A 349 -31.20 -69.52 3.80
CA THR A 349 -31.62 -68.85 2.58
C THR A 349 -31.32 -69.82 1.44
N ASP A 350 -32.30 -70.11 0.59
CA ASP A 350 -32.01 -70.77 -0.67
C ASP A 350 -31.05 -69.89 -1.48
N ALA A 351 -30.58 -70.38 -2.62
CA ALA A 351 -29.78 -69.53 -3.50
C ALA A 351 -30.56 -68.25 -3.86
N MET A 352 -30.10 -67.11 -3.33
CA MET A 352 -30.67 -65.79 -3.58
C MET A 352 -29.72 -65.00 -4.46
N THR A 353 -30.26 -64.14 -5.32
CA THR A 353 -29.45 -63.20 -6.10
C THR A 353 -29.97 -61.79 -5.86
N ILE A 354 -29.04 -60.92 -5.47
CA ILE A 354 -29.27 -59.48 -5.30
C ILE A 354 -28.89 -58.80 -6.62
N THR A 355 -29.76 -57.98 -7.17
CA THR A 355 -29.58 -57.27 -8.43
C THR A 355 -29.82 -55.78 -8.26
N ALA A 356 -28.88 -54.96 -8.77
CA ALA A 356 -29.07 -53.53 -8.94
C ALA A 356 -29.79 -53.27 -10.27
N ASP A 357 -30.71 -52.30 -10.28
CA ASP A 357 -31.37 -51.86 -11.52
C ASP A 357 -30.46 -50.97 -12.39
N GLY A 358 -30.98 -50.56 -13.55
CA GLY A 358 -30.31 -49.59 -14.42
C GLY A 358 -29.00 -50.09 -15.03
N ASP A 359 -28.93 -51.30 -15.57
CA ASP A 359 -27.69 -51.95 -16.05
C ASP A 359 -26.65 -52.26 -14.94
N GLY A 360 -27.07 -52.24 -13.67
CA GLY A 360 -26.27 -52.66 -12.53
C GLY A 360 -25.91 -54.15 -12.54
N GLY A 361 -25.02 -54.52 -11.61
CA GLY A 361 -24.54 -55.88 -11.43
C GLY A 361 -25.46 -56.76 -10.59
N SER A 362 -25.03 -58.01 -10.41
CA SER A 362 -25.70 -58.99 -9.57
C SER A 362 -24.73 -59.65 -8.60
N PHE A 363 -25.17 -59.87 -7.36
CA PHE A 363 -24.44 -60.61 -6.35
C PHE A 363 -25.24 -61.85 -5.93
N SER A 364 -24.69 -63.04 -6.21
CA SER A 364 -25.33 -64.30 -5.83
C SER A 364 -24.89 -64.76 -4.45
N VAL A 365 -25.87 -64.94 -3.58
CA VAL A 365 -25.74 -65.58 -2.27
C VAL A 365 -26.13 -67.05 -2.45
N GLY A 366 -25.15 -67.95 -2.38
CA GLY A 366 -25.42 -69.39 -2.38
C GLY A 366 -26.25 -69.80 -1.15
N SER A 367 -26.73 -71.05 -1.13
CA SER A 367 -27.37 -71.59 0.08
C SER A 367 -26.37 -71.61 1.23
N THR A 368 -26.63 -70.79 2.25
CA THR A 368 -25.70 -70.55 3.36
C THR A 368 -26.42 -70.07 4.61
N THR A 369 -25.76 -70.24 5.76
CA THR A 369 -26.19 -69.75 7.08
C THR A 369 -25.24 -68.70 7.64
N THR A 370 -24.18 -68.38 6.90
CA THR A 370 -23.16 -67.41 7.30
C THR A 370 -23.16 -66.23 6.36
N GLN A 371 -22.82 -65.06 6.89
CA GLN A 371 -22.59 -63.85 6.11
C GLN A 371 -21.74 -64.13 4.86
N GLN A 372 -22.17 -63.56 3.73
CA GLN A 372 -21.42 -63.53 2.49
C GLN A 372 -21.09 -62.08 2.17
N SER A 373 -19.90 -61.85 1.61
CA SER A 373 -19.45 -60.53 1.16
C SER A 373 -18.94 -60.63 -0.27
N GLY A 374 -19.10 -59.55 -1.02
CA GLY A 374 -18.60 -59.44 -2.38
C GLY A 374 -18.71 -58.00 -2.88
N SER A 375 -18.79 -57.85 -4.19
CA SER A 375 -19.08 -56.58 -4.84
C SER A 375 -20.32 -56.68 -5.73
N ILE A 376 -20.98 -55.54 -5.90
CA ILE A 376 -22.08 -55.34 -6.84
C ILE A 376 -21.80 -54.05 -7.61
N GLU A 377 -21.95 -54.08 -8.93
CA GLU A 377 -21.81 -52.88 -9.75
C GLU A 377 -23.09 -52.03 -9.63
N LEU A 378 -22.93 -50.76 -9.31
CA LEU A 378 -23.99 -49.75 -9.34
C LEU A 378 -23.77 -48.86 -10.55
N SER A 379 -24.84 -48.53 -11.27
CA SER A 379 -24.78 -47.56 -12.37
C SER A 379 -25.35 -46.22 -11.93
N PRO A 380 -25.05 -45.10 -12.64
CA PRO A 380 -25.67 -43.79 -12.38
C PRO A 380 -27.21 -43.75 -12.39
N SER A 381 -27.86 -44.81 -12.90
CA SER A 381 -29.32 -44.94 -12.93
C SER A 381 -29.85 -45.93 -11.92
N THR A 382 -28.99 -46.50 -11.06
CA THR A 382 -29.40 -47.42 -10.02
C THR A 382 -30.19 -46.67 -8.95
N SER A 383 -31.40 -47.13 -8.67
CA SER A 383 -32.33 -46.56 -7.70
C SER A 383 -32.93 -47.63 -6.78
N THR A 384 -32.79 -48.90 -7.14
CA THR A 384 -33.34 -50.01 -6.38
C THR A 384 -32.40 -51.22 -6.36
N ILE A 385 -32.45 -51.92 -5.24
CA ILE A 385 -31.82 -53.23 -5.06
C ILE A 385 -32.93 -54.25 -4.91
N SER A 386 -32.89 -55.30 -5.74
CA SER A 386 -33.91 -56.35 -5.78
C SER A 386 -33.32 -57.69 -5.37
N ALA A 387 -34.10 -58.49 -4.65
CA ALA A 387 -33.72 -59.85 -4.29
C ALA A 387 -34.59 -60.85 -5.04
N SER A 388 -33.97 -61.88 -5.59
CA SER A 388 -34.66 -63.01 -6.24
C SER A 388 -34.25 -64.33 -5.57
N GLY A 389 -35.17 -65.29 -5.48
CA GLY A 389 -34.98 -66.56 -4.75
C GLY A 389 -35.96 -66.70 -3.58
N SER A 390 -35.65 -67.58 -2.63
CA SER A 390 -36.42 -67.82 -1.39
C SER A 390 -35.56 -67.52 -0.16
N GLY A 391 -36.11 -66.78 0.80
CA GLY A 391 -35.44 -66.39 2.05
C GLY A 391 -35.40 -64.88 2.28
N LYS A 392 -34.76 -64.48 3.39
CA LYS A 392 -34.59 -63.10 3.83
C LYS A 392 -33.12 -62.80 4.15
N LEU A 393 -32.63 -61.67 3.66
CA LEU A 393 -31.25 -61.20 3.85
C LEU A 393 -31.27 -59.80 4.46
N ASP A 394 -30.41 -59.58 5.45
CA ASP A 394 -29.98 -58.23 5.84
C ASP A 394 -28.77 -57.88 4.98
N VAL A 395 -28.95 -56.86 4.14
CA VAL A 395 -27.97 -56.45 3.14
C VAL A 395 -27.43 -55.09 3.55
N THR A 396 -26.11 -55.01 3.67
CA THR A 396 -25.38 -53.75 3.79
C THR A 396 -24.62 -53.51 2.50
N ILE A 397 -24.82 -52.35 1.89
CA ILE A 397 -24.07 -51.89 0.72
C ILE A 397 -23.28 -50.66 1.13
N ASN A 398 -21.97 -50.66 0.88
CA ASN A 398 -21.15 -49.47 0.97
C ASN A 398 -20.65 -49.09 -0.42
N TYR A 399 -20.94 -47.87 -0.84
CA TYR A 399 -20.62 -47.33 -2.15
C TYR A 399 -19.99 -45.94 -2.02
N THR A 400 -19.30 -45.53 -3.08
CA THR A 400 -18.74 -44.18 -3.19
C THR A 400 -19.41 -43.46 -4.35
N GLU A 401 -20.11 -42.38 -4.03
CA GLU A 401 -20.69 -41.49 -5.01
C GLU A 401 -19.64 -40.54 -5.54
N VAL A 402 -19.78 -40.20 -6.82
CA VAL A 402 -18.83 -39.35 -7.52
C VAL A 402 -19.58 -38.30 -8.33
N SER A 403 -19.26 -37.03 -8.12
CA SER A 403 -19.73 -35.93 -8.96
C SER A 403 -18.57 -35.33 -9.75
N LEU A 404 -18.78 -35.18 -11.07
CA LEU A 404 -17.81 -34.60 -11.99
C LEU A 404 -18.10 -33.12 -12.25
N THR A 405 -17.07 -32.38 -12.67
CA THR A 405 -17.25 -31.01 -13.12
C THR A 405 -18.01 -30.96 -14.45
N ARG A 406 -19.30 -30.62 -14.39
CA ARG A 406 -20.15 -30.40 -15.58
C ARG A 406 -20.47 -28.94 -15.79
N ASN A 407 -20.35 -28.50 -17.04
CA ASN A 407 -20.67 -27.16 -17.52
C ASN A 407 -20.12 -26.02 -16.62
N PRO A 408 -18.83 -26.03 -16.23
CA PRO A 408 -18.31 -25.01 -15.34
C PRO A 408 -18.36 -23.64 -16.02
N THR A 409 -18.93 -22.67 -15.32
CA THR A 409 -19.07 -21.28 -15.77
C THR A 409 -18.53 -20.37 -14.68
N ILE A 410 -17.71 -19.39 -15.08
CA ILE A 410 -17.26 -18.30 -14.23
C ILE A 410 -17.97 -17.00 -14.63
N ILE A 411 -18.19 -16.12 -13.65
CA ILE A 411 -18.83 -14.82 -13.83
C ILE A 411 -17.87 -13.76 -13.29
N ILE A 412 -17.26 -12.97 -14.15
CA ILE A 412 -16.33 -11.89 -13.78
C ILE A 412 -17.05 -10.57 -13.95
N ASN A 413 -17.30 -9.82 -12.87
CA ASN A 413 -17.98 -8.51 -12.90
C ASN A 413 -19.25 -8.47 -13.79
N ASN A 414 -20.12 -9.48 -13.64
CA ASN A 414 -21.36 -9.71 -14.42
C ASN A 414 -21.18 -10.28 -15.85
N HIS A 415 -19.95 -10.50 -16.32
CA HIS A 415 -19.69 -11.17 -17.59
C HIS A 415 -19.45 -12.67 -17.37
N SER A 416 -20.23 -13.52 -18.06
CA SER A 416 -20.14 -14.97 -17.90
C SER A 416 -19.38 -15.64 -19.05
N THR A 417 -18.51 -16.59 -18.73
CA THR A 417 -17.86 -17.50 -19.68
C THR A 417 -17.74 -18.88 -19.08
N GLY A 418 -17.74 -19.92 -19.91
CA GLY A 418 -17.75 -21.29 -19.40
C GLY A 418 -17.38 -22.32 -20.45
N PHE A 419 -17.17 -23.54 -19.97
CA PHE A 419 -16.92 -24.72 -20.79
C PHE A 419 -18.20 -25.55 -20.87
N THR A 420 -18.58 -25.98 -22.07
CA THR A 420 -19.71 -26.89 -22.27
C THR A 420 -19.23 -28.32 -22.34
N GLY A 421 -19.72 -29.18 -21.44
CA GLY A 421 -19.32 -30.58 -21.36
C GLY A 421 -18.95 -31.01 -19.95
N THR A 422 -18.17 -32.09 -19.85
CA THR A 422 -17.67 -32.63 -18.59
C THR A 422 -16.15 -32.57 -18.60
N LEU A 423 -15.56 -32.06 -17.52
CA LEU A 423 -14.12 -32.10 -17.29
C LEU A 423 -13.83 -33.21 -16.29
N SER A 424 -12.94 -34.12 -16.67
CA SER A 424 -12.39 -35.13 -15.75
C SER A 424 -11.39 -34.48 -14.79
N GLU A 425 -11.05 -35.19 -13.71
CA GLU A 425 -10.02 -34.75 -12.77
C GLU A 425 -8.69 -34.47 -13.50
N GLY A 426 -8.11 -33.29 -13.25
CA GLY A 426 -6.87 -32.85 -13.90
C GLY A 426 -7.02 -32.38 -15.35
N GLN A 427 -8.22 -32.48 -15.94
CA GLN A 427 -8.46 -32.02 -17.30
C GLN A 427 -8.71 -30.51 -17.30
N THR A 428 -7.90 -29.78 -18.05
CA THR A 428 -7.98 -28.32 -18.15
C THR A 428 -8.70 -27.85 -19.41
N ALA A 429 -9.44 -26.74 -19.32
CA ALA A 429 -10.01 -26.02 -20.47
C ALA A 429 -9.79 -24.51 -20.34
N ASN A 430 -9.35 -23.89 -21.43
CA ASN A 430 -9.26 -22.43 -21.53
C ASN A 430 -10.63 -21.82 -21.76
N LEU A 431 -10.93 -20.75 -21.03
CA LEU A 431 -12.14 -19.97 -21.19
C LEU A 431 -11.84 -18.72 -22.01
N SER A 432 -12.81 -18.31 -22.82
CA SER A 432 -12.72 -17.04 -23.55
C SER A 432 -13.03 -15.91 -22.57
N VAL A 433 -12.01 -15.15 -22.19
CA VAL A 433 -12.10 -13.97 -21.33
C VAL A 433 -11.69 -12.71 -22.10
N ASN A 434 -12.10 -11.54 -21.62
CA ASN A 434 -11.78 -10.27 -22.24
C ASN A 434 -11.29 -9.28 -21.17
N GLU A 435 -10.23 -8.54 -21.48
CA GLU A 435 -9.57 -7.60 -20.57
C GLU A 435 -10.54 -6.52 -20.06
N SER A 436 -11.53 -6.12 -20.88
CA SER A 436 -12.62 -5.21 -20.49
C SER A 436 -13.52 -5.70 -19.36
N TRP A 437 -13.43 -6.97 -18.95
CA TRP A 437 -14.21 -7.50 -17.83
C TRP A 437 -13.60 -7.15 -16.49
N VAL A 438 -12.34 -6.69 -16.45
CA VAL A 438 -11.68 -6.22 -15.23
C VAL A 438 -11.99 -4.74 -15.02
N GLN A 439 -12.32 -4.37 -13.79
CA GLN A 439 -12.61 -3.00 -13.38
C GLN A 439 -11.59 -2.50 -12.34
N SER A 440 -11.46 -1.17 -12.21
CA SER A 440 -10.63 -0.57 -11.16
C SER A 440 -11.37 -0.73 -9.81
N GLY A 441 -10.61 -0.97 -8.75
CA GLY A 441 -11.14 -1.36 -7.45
C GLY A 441 -11.41 -2.87 -7.37
N GLU A 442 -12.45 -3.24 -6.62
CA GLU A 442 -12.79 -4.63 -6.34
C GLU A 442 -13.42 -5.33 -7.54
N ASN A 443 -12.86 -6.47 -7.94
CA ASN A 443 -13.33 -7.36 -8.99
C ASN A 443 -13.89 -8.63 -8.36
N ASN A 444 -15.07 -9.06 -8.80
CA ASN A 444 -15.76 -10.23 -8.27
C ASN A 444 -15.82 -11.36 -9.30
N ILE A 445 -15.47 -12.57 -8.86
CA ILE A 445 -15.54 -13.81 -9.62
C ILE A 445 -16.55 -14.73 -8.95
N GLY A 446 -17.67 -15.00 -9.63
CA GLY A 446 -18.67 -15.97 -9.22
C GLY A 446 -18.53 -17.31 -9.97
N PHE A 447 -18.95 -18.39 -9.34
CA PHE A 447 -18.87 -19.74 -9.90
C PHE A 447 -20.25 -20.37 -10.07
N ARG A 448 -20.46 -21.02 -11.21
CA ARG A 448 -21.61 -21.90 -11.47
C ARG A 448 -21.08 -23.23 -11.98
N VAL A 449 -21.30 -24.28 -11.21
CA VAL A 449 -20.78 -25.62 -11.48
C VAL A 449 -21.91 -26.62 -11.31
N GLY A 450 -21.98 -27.60 -12.20
CA GLY A 450 -23.08 -28.54 -12.24
C GLY A 450 -24.24 -28.04 -13.09
N ASN A 451 -25.03 -28.99 -13.56
CA ASN A 451 -26.22 -28.80 -14.39
C ASN A 451 -27.49 -29.38 -13.73
N GLY A 452 -27.40 -29.80 -12.46
CA GLY A 452 -28.48 -30.47 -11.73
C GLY A 452 -28.81 -31.86 -12.27
N SER A 453 -27.88 -32.53 -12.98
CA SER A 453 -28.10 -33.90 -13.47
C SER A 453 -27.92 -34.97 -12.39
N VAL A 454 -27.32 -34.62 -11.26
CA VAL A 454 -27.25 -35.46 -10.06
C VAL A 454 -28.27 -34.93 -9.04
N SER A 455 -28.85 -35.82 -8.22
CA SER A 455 -29.82 -35.45 -7.19
C SER A 455 -29.15 -34.61 -6.09
N ASP A 456 -29.96 -34.02 -5.20
CA ASP A 456 -29.45 -33.21 -4.08
C ASP A 456 -28.61 -34.01 -3.07
N ASP A 457 -28.67 -35.34 -3.11
CA ASP A 457 -27.91 -36.25 -2.24
C ASP A 457 -26.46 -36.42 -2.71
N ALA A 458 -26.19 -36.22 -4.00
CA ALA A 458 -24.87 -36.41 -4.57
C ALA A 458 -23.83 -35.42 -3.99
N PRO A 459 -22.55 -35.81 -3.92
CA PRO A 459 -21.49 -34.90 -3.50
C PRO A 459 -21.47 -33.65 -4.39
N THR A 460 -21.31 -32.47 -3.78
CA THR A 460 -21.43 -31.21 -4.53
C THR A 460 -20.33 -31.09 -5.61
N PRO A 461 -20.68 -30.88 -6.90
CA PRO A 461 -19.70 -30.68 -7.96
C PRO A 461 -18.80 -29.47 -7.71
N SER A 462 -17.51 -29.60 -8.01
CA SER A 462 -16.50 -28.55 -7.83
C SER A 462 -15.64 -28.32 -9.08
N VAL A 463 -14.96 -27.19 -9.15
CA VAL A 463 -14.01 -26.83 -10.23
C VAL A 463 -12.82 -26.06 -9.67
N ASN A 464 -11.65 -26.20 -10.28
CA ASN A 464 -10.51 -25.34 -10.01
C ASN A 464 -10.43 -24.22 -11.06
N LEU A 465 -9.98 -23.04 -10.66
CA LEU A 465 -9.73 -21.90 -11.56
C LEU A 465 -8.30 -21.43 -11.37
N SER A 466 -7.62 -21.20 -12.50
CA SER A 466 -6.42 -20.40 -12.60
C SER A 466 -6.71 -19.23 -13.53
N LEU A 467 -6.78 -18.03 -12.98
CA LEU A 467 -6.98 -16.79 -13.72
C LEU A 467 -5.70 -15.96 -13.61
N ALA A 468 -5.23 -15.41 -14.73
CA ALA A 468 -4.03 -14.58 -14.75
C ALA A 468 -4.12 -13.44 -15.76
N HIS A 469 -3.56 -12.29 -15.44
CA HIS A 469 -3.33 -11.19 -16.38
C HIS A 469 -2.08 -10.39 -15.98
N THR A 470 -1.38 -9.83 -16.98
CA THR A 470 -0.32 -8.85 -16.75
C THR A 470 -0.94 -7.54 -16.23
N ALA A 471 -0.22 -6.83 -15.38
CA ALA A 471 -0.49 -5.48 -14.91
C ALA A 471 0.68 -4.57 -15.32
N HIS A 472 0.56 -3.91 -16.48
CA HIS A 472 1.54 -2.99 -17.05
C HIS A 472 0.88 -1.68 -17.53
N ASP A 473 1.01 -0.60 -16.79
CA ASP A 473 0.55 0.72 -17.24
C ASP A 473 1.51 1.28 -18.30
N GLN A 474 1.05 1.41 -19.55
CA GLN A 474 1.85 1.96 -20.65
C GLN A 474 1.48 3.42 -20.91
N GLN A 475 2.05 4.30 -20.10
CA GLN A 475 2.07 5.74 -20.32
C GLN A 475 3.49 6.19 -20.66
N SER A 476 3.62 7.01 -21.69
CA SER A 476 4.88 7.68 -22.06
C SER A 476 4.71 9.17 -21.85
N VAL A 477 5.58 9.77 -21.05
CA VAL A 477 5.64 11.22 -20.86
C VAL A 477 6.99 11.72 -21.36
N SER A 478 6.98 12.55 -22.39
CA SER A 478 8.14 13.33 -22.79
C SER A 478 7.99 14.76 -22.28
N TYR A 479 9.00 15.22 -21.55
CA TYR A 479 9.05 16.52 -20.92
C TYR A 479 10.27 17.30 -21.40
N GLU A 480 10.08 18.57 -21.72
CA GLU A 480 11.17 19.49 -22.00
C GLU A 480 10.94 20.77 -21.19
N SER A 481 11.93 21.16 -20.40
CA SER A 481 11.89 22.37 -19.59
C SER A 481 13.09 23.27 -19.83
N SER A 482 12.85 24.55 -19.71
CA SER A 482 13.83 25.62 -19.76
C SER A 482 13.40 26.71 -18.79
N LYS A 483 14.22 27.72 -18.57
CA LYS A 483 13.88 28.80 -17.64
C LYS A 483 12.57 29.51 -17.96
N TRP A 484 12.19 29.56 -19.24
CA TRP A 484 11.01 30.32 -19.69
C TRP A 484 9.93 29.50 -20.40
N ARG A 485 10.24 28.26 -20.81
CA ARG A 485 9.32 27.39 -21.53
C ARG A 485 9.28 26.01 -20.90
N GLU A 486 8.08 25.47 -20.85
CA GLU A 486 7.82 24.12 -20.39
C GLU A 486 6.92 23.42 -21.41
N SER A 487 7.27 22.20 -21.83
CA SER A 487 6.45 21.44 -22.76
C SER A 487 6.36 19.97 -22.39
N TYR A 488 5.15 19.45 -22.52
CA TYR A 488 4.82 18.06 -22.27
C TYR A 488 4.27 17.42 -23.54
N ASN A 489 4.56 16.14 -23.71
CA ASN A 489 3.91 15.25 -24.65
C ASN A 489 3.62 13.93 -23.94
N VAL A 490 2.38 13.75 -23.51
CA VAL A 490 1.88 12.57 -22.83
C VAL A 490 1.20 11.68 -23.86
N THR A 491 1.51 10.40 -23.87
CA THR A 491 0.77 9.37 -24.60
C THR A 491 0.35 8.29 -23.63
N LYS A 492 -0.94 7.97 -23.62
CA LYS A 492 -1.51 6.88 -22.83
C LYS A 492 -2.25 5.93 -23.74
N THR A 493 -1.99 4.64 -23.60
CA THR A 493 -2.72 3.58 -24.31
C THR A 493 -3.72 2.95 -23.37
N PHE A 494 -4.98 2.83 -23.79
CA PHE A 494 -6.04 2.21 -23.02
C PHE A 494 -6.25 0.78 -23.51
N THR A 495 -6.42 -0.16 -22.59
CA THR A 495 -6.66 -1.58 -22.91
C THR A 495 -8.17 -1.89 -22.97
N GLY A 496 -9.03 -1.06 -22.37
CA GLY A 496 -10.50 -1.18 -22.40
C GLY A 496 -11.22 0.10 -22.81
N ASP A 497 -12.51 -0.04 -23.13
CA ASP A 497 -13.39 1.09 -23.49
C ASP A 497 -13.63 1.99 -22.27
N GLN A 498 -13.43 3.30 -22.42
CA GLN A 498 -13.69 4.28 -21.36
C GLN A 498 -14.39 5.53 -21.89
N THR A 499 -15.23 6.12 -21.04
CA THR A 499 -15.97 7.36 -21.35
C THR A 499 -15.57 8.48 -20.39
N GLY A 500 -15.41 9.70 -20.89
CA GLY A 500 -15.05 10.86 -20.06
C GLY A 500 -13.59 10.81 -19.61
N VAL A 501 -12.72 10.27 -20.45
CA VAL A 501 -11.29 10.19 -20.21
C VAL A 501 -10.72 11.58 -20.09
N THR A 502 -9.98 11.84 -19.02
CA THR A 502 -9.20 13.07 -18.86
C THR A 502 -7.73 12.74 -18.78
N LEU A 503 -6.89 13.61 -19.31
CA LEU A 503 -5.45 13.58 -19.07
C LEU A 503 -5.05 14.84 -18.30
N SER A 504 -4.21 14.66 -17.29
CA SER A 504 -3.67 15.74 -16.49
C SER A 504 -2.17 15.91 -16.75
N ILE A 505 -1.74 17.16 -16.92
CA ILE A 505 -0.34 17.56 -17.02
C ILE A 505 -0.03 18.44 -15.80
N PRO A 506 0.75 17.93 -14.82
CA PRO A 506 1.29 18.76 -13.75
C PRO A 506 2.51 19.52 -14.26
N PHE A 507 2.48 20.85 -14.24
CA PHE A 507 3.66 21.67 -14.54
C PHE A 507 4.59 21.73 -13.33
N ALA A 508 5.90 21.72 -13.58
CA ALA A 508 6.93 21.72 -12.53
C ALA A 508 7.11 23.08 -11.84
N GLY A 509 6.50 24.15 -12.38
CA GLY A 509 6.47 25.48 -11.79
C GLY A 509 5.28 26.31 -12.27
N ASN A 510 5.15 27.54 -11.78
CA ASN A 510 4.06 28.44 -12.16
C ASN A 510 4.13 28.78 -13.65
N VAL A 511 3.24 28.18 -14.44
CA VAL A 511 3.08 28.52 -15.85
C VAL A 511 2.11 29.69 -15.94
N ALA A 512 2.61 30.82 -16.39
CA ALA A 512 1.81 32.04 -16.46
C ALA A 512 0.75 31.98 -17.58
N GLN A 513 1.05 31.27 -18.68
CA GLN A 513 0.09 31.05 -19.76
C GLN A 513 0.39 29.78 -20.56
N ILE A 514 -0.64 29.18 -21.14
CA ILE A 514 -0.49 28.06 -22.08
C ILE A 514 -0.58 28.57 -23.51
N ARG A 515 0.49 28.33 -24.29
CA ARG A 515 0.60 28.78 -25.69
C ARG A 515 -0.18 27.88 -26.65
N SER A 516 -0.13 26.57 -26.42
CA SER A 516 -0.78 25.59 -27.29
C SER A 516 -1.12 24.33 -26.52
N ILE A 517 -2.34 23.84 -26.70
CA ILE A 517 -2.81 22.53 -26.23
C ILE A 517 -3.32 21.80 -27.46
N GLU A 518 -2.74 20.63 -27.73
CA GLU A 518 -3.15 19.80 -28.85
C GLU A 518 -3.34 18.37 -28.37
N LYS A 519 -4.42 17.73 -28.82
CA LYS A 519 -4.69 16.31 -28.57
C LYS A 519 -4.71 15.53 -29.87
N ARG A 520 -4.49 14.23 -29.79
CA ARG A 520 -4.74 13.29 -30.89
C ARG A 520 -5.22 11.96 -30.32
N HIS A 521 -5.96 11.24 -31.15
CA HIS A 521 -6.29 9.84 -30.93
C HIS A 521 -5.47 9.01 -31.92
N ASN A 522 -4.82 7.97 -31.41
CA ASN A 522 -3.92 7.09 -32.13
C ASN A 522 -2.83 7.85 -32.90
N SER A 523 -2.34 7.27 -33.98
CA SER A 523 -1.43 7.92 -34.93
C SER A 523 -2.13 8.94 -35.85
N GLY A 524 -3.27 9.50 -35.41
CA GLY A 524 -4.00 10.53 -36.14
C GLY A 524 -3.33 11.91 -36.11
N SER A 525 -3.95 12.86 -36.82
CA SER A 525 -3.50 14.26 -36.82
C SER A 525 -3.77 14.92 -35.47
N TRP A 526 -2.86 15.80 -35.05
CA TRP A 526 -3.07 16.67 -33.90
C TRP A 526 -4.21 17.66 -34.16
N SER A 527 -5.07 17.87 -33.16
CA SER A 527 -6.13 18.87 -33.14
C SER A 527 -5.98 19.78 -31.93
N THR A 528 -6.24 21.07 -32.10
CA THR A 528 -6.22 22.05 -31.00
C THR A 528 -7.38 21.79 -30.04
N VAL A 529 -7.10 21.85 -28.74
CA VAL A 529 -8.10 21.72 -27.67
C VAL A 529 -8.78 23.07 -27.45
N THR A 530 -10.11 23.08 -27.36
CA THR A 530 -10.86 24.31 -27.14
C THR A 530 -10.92 24.67 -25.64
N PRO A 531 -11.09 25.95 -25.26
CA PRO A 531 -11.20 26.36 -23.85
C PRO A 531 -12.36 25.75 -23.07
N ALA A 532 -13.33 25.10 -23.73
CA ALA A 532 -14.40 24.37 -23.05
C ALA A 532 -13.98 22.96 -22.61
N ASP A 533 -12.90 22.43 -23.20
CA ASP A 533 -12.44 21.05 -23.04
C ASP A 533 -11.18 20.93 -22.16
N TYR A 534 -10.78 22.01 -21.48
CA TYR A 534 -9.69 21.99 -20.52
C TYR A 534 -9.91 22.94 -19.34
N ASP A 535 -9.29 22.60 -18.21
CA ASP A 535 -9.16 23.46 -17.03
C ASP A 535 -7.67 23.66 -16.71
N PHE A 536 -7.29 24.89 -16.35
CA PHE A 536 -5.90 25.23 -16.04
C PHE A 536 -5.83 26.23 -14.89
N ASP A 537 -5.14 25.85 -13.81
CA ASP A 537 -5.02 26.65 -12.58
C ASP A 537 -3.66 27.36 -12.42
N GLY A 538 -2.79 27.29 -13.42
CA GLY A 538 -1.41 27.80 -13.35
C GLY A 538 -0.36 26.72 -13.09
N THR A 539 -0.76 25.58 -12.52
CA THR A 539 0.13 24.49 -12.11
C THR A 539 -0.31 23.12 -12.63
N SER A 540 -1.60 22.95 -12.92
CA SER A 540 -2.20 21.71 -13.40
C SER A 540 -3.09 22.02 -14.60
N LEU A 541 -2.86 21.32 -15.71
CA LEU A 541 -3.72 21.33 -16.87
C LEU A 541 -4.48 20.01 -16.95
N VAL A 542 -5.80 20.05 -16.87
CA VAL A 542 -6.67 18.88 -17.06
C VAL A 542 -7.41 19.04 -18.38
N VAL A 543 -7.30 18.05 -19.26
CA VAL A 543 -7.93 18.07 -20.60
C VAL A 543 -8.87 16.89 -20.77
N ASP A 544 -10.08 17.18 -21.25
CA ASP A 544 -11.04 16.16 -21.67
C ASP A 544 -10.63 15.55 -23.02
N MET A 545 -10.40 14.24 -22.99
CA MET A 545 -10.04 13.41 -24.13
C MET A 545 -11.24 12.69 -24.74
N GLY A 546 -12.43 12.76 -24.12
CA GLY A 546 -13.65 12.15 -24.60
C GLY A 546 -13.73 10.65 -24.29
N SER A 547 -14.31 9.88 -25.21
CA SER A 547 -14.38 8.42 -25.09
C SER A 547 -13.29 7.75 -25.91
N VAL A 548 -12.73 6.66 -25.40
CA VAL A 548 -11.67 5.86 -26.02
C VAL A 548 -12.09 4.39 -26.03
N SER A 549 -11.67 3.65 -27.04
CA SER A 549 -11.91 2.20 -27.11
C SER A 549 -10.69 1.44 -26.60
N GLY A 550 -10.87 0.18 -26.18
CA GLY A 550 -9.76 -0.70 -25.85
C GLY A 550 -8.81 -0.89 -27.04
N GLY A 551 -7.51 -0.71 -26.79
CA GLY A 551 -6.44 -0.69 -27.78
C GLY A 551 -6.14 0.70 -28.37
N ASP A 552 -6.97 1.72 -28.12
CA ASP A 552 -6.71 3.08 -28.57
C ASP A 552 -5.68 3.77 -27.68
N SER A 553 -4.82 4.58 -28.29
CA SER A 553 -3.96 5.53 -27.60
C SER A 553 -4.51 6.94 -27.74
N VAL A 554 -4.32 7.75 -26.72
CA VAL A 554 -4.52 9.20 -26.81
C VAL A 554 -3.19 9.88 -26.50
N SER A 555 -2.88 10.95 -27.21
CA SER A 555 -1.76 11.81 -26.87
C SER A 555 -2.22 13.23 -26.62
N LEU A 556 -1.63 13.85 -25.62
CA LEU A 556 -1.81 15.24 -25.26
C LEU A 556 -0.45 15.92 -25.26
N ARG A 557 -0.31 17.01 -26.01
CA ARG A 557 0.86 17.87 -25.91
C ARG A 557 0.46 19.28 -25.52
N ALA A 558 1.19 19.84 -24.57
CA ALA A 558 0.97 21.17 -24.06
C ALA A 558 2.28 21.94 -24.04
N ARG A 559 2.21 23.25 -24.33
CA ARG A 559 3.35 24.17 -24.20
C ARG A 559 2.98 25.32 -23.28
N GLY A 560 3.53 25.30 -22.08
CA GLY A 560 3.47 26.38 -21.10
C GLY A 560 4.58 27.41 -21.32
N GLN A 561 4.28 28.67 -20.98
CA GLN A 561 5.25 29.75 -20.90
C GLN A 561 5.23 30.36 -19.50
N ARG A 562 6.43 30.59 -18.95
CA ARG A 562 6.64 31.25 -17.65
C ARG A 562 6.80 32.76 -17.76
N LEU A 563 6.89 33.26 -19.00
CA LEU A 563 7.05 34.65 -19.36
C LEU A 563 5.72 35.24 -19.82
N VAL A 564 5.35 36.41 -19.30
CA VAL A 564 4.20 37.18 -19.80
C VAL A 564 4.69 38.43 -20.49
N VAL A 565 4.21 38.66 -21.71
CA VAL A 565 4.49 39.88 -22.46
C VAL A 565 3.27 40.78 -22.39
N SER A 566 3.43 41.99 -21.88
CA SER A 566 2.38 43.01 -21.91
C SER A 566 2.52 43.85 -23.17
N ASN A 567 1.40 44.08 -23.88
CA ASN A 567 1.30 44.90 -25.09
C ASN A 567 2.26 44.54 -26.25
N GLY A 568 2.79 43.32 -26.24
CA GLY A 568 3.74 42.82 -27.24
C GLY A 568 3.68 41.29 -27.39
N SER A 569 4.55 40.75 -28.25
CA SER A 569 4.76 39.32 -28.41
C SER A 569 6.20 39.03 -28.80
N LEU A 570 6.70 37.86 -28.43
CA LEU A 570 8.08 37.45 -28.70
C LEU A 570 8.20 35.95 -28.97
N THR A 571 9.33 35.59 -29.54
CA THR A 571 9.82 34.23 -29.71
C THR A 571 11.16 34.08 -29.00
N VAL A 572 11.27 33.11 -28.09
CA VAL A 572 12.54 32.69 -27.51
C VAL A 572 13.25 31.78 -28.53
N THR A 573 14.36 32.23 -29.08
CA THR A 573 15.10 31.52 -30.14
C THR A 573 16.13 30.56 -29.58
N ASP A 574 16.72 30.90 -28.43
CA ASP A 574 17.71 30.07 -27.74
C ASP A 574 17.38 30.06 -26.23
N PRO A 575 16.64 29.04 -25.74
CA PRO A 575 16.22 28.97 -24.35
C PRO A 575 17.32 28.39 -23.45
N THR A 576 17.51 29.00 -22.27
CA THR A 576 18.44 28.48 -21.26
C THR A 576 17.87 27.25 -20.54
N PRO A 577 18.62 26.14 -20.42
CA PRO A 577 18.26 25.00 -19.59
C PRO A 577 18.03 25.36 -18.12
N LEU A 578 17.29 24.50 -17.41
CA LEU A 578 17.20 24.60 -15.94
C LEU A 578 18.56 24.26 -15.31
N GLY A 579 18.86 24.87 -14.16
CA GLY A 579 20.13 24.68 -13.43
C GLY A 579 21.29 25.59 -13.88
N GLU A 580 21.22 26.17 -15.08
CA GLU A 580 22.20 27.15 -15.54
C GLU A 580 21.83 28.58 -15.09
N ARG A 581 22.72 29.57 -15.28
CA ARG A 581 22.36 30.99 -15.09
C ARG A 581 21.54 31.46 -16.29
N LEU A 582 20.57 32.36 -16.08
CA LEU A 582 19.71 32.83 -17.19
C LEU A 582 20.57 33.44 -18.29
N ASP A 583 20.36 32.99 -19.51
CA ASP A 583 21.08 33.42 -20.69
C ASP A 583 20.33 33.06 -21.98
N SER A 584 19.13 33.63 -22.16
CA SER A 584 18.21 33.24 -23.23
C SER A 584 18.18 34.28 -24.35
N GLU A 585 18.23 33.85 -25.61
CA GLU A 585 18.05 34.73 -26.78
C GLU A 585 16.58 34.89 -27.15
N VAL A 586 16.20 36.13 -27.43
CA VAL A 586 14.83 36.54 -27.74
C VAL A 586 14.80 37.32 -29.03
N ARG A 587 13.77 37.07 -29.83
CA ARG A 587 13.33 37.94 -30.92
C ARG A 587 11.93 38.47 -30.63
N LEU A 588 11.73 39.78 -30.73
CA LEU A 588 10.41 40.39 -30.61
C LEU A 588 9.62 40.19 -31.91
N ASP A 589 8.39 39.71 -31.81
CA ASP A 589 7.48 39.57 -32.94
C ASP A 589 6.58 40.83 -33.07
N SER A 590 6.18 41.44 -31.95
CA SER A 590 5.54 42.76 -31.88
C SER A 590 5.92 43.49 -30.59
N TRP A 591 6.14 44.80 -30.65
CA TRP A 591 6.52 45.60 -29.48
C TRP A 591 5.98 47.03 -29.59
N ALA A 592 5.30 47.49 -28.54
CA ALA A 592 4.81 48.85 -28.38
C ALA A 592 5.65 49.61 -27.34
N ASN A 593 5.56 50.94 -27.31
CA ASN A 593 6.39 51.77 -26.41
C ASN A 593 6.12 51.52 -24.91
N ASP A 594 4.93 51.02 -24.57
CA ASP A 594 4.50 50.67 -23.21
C ASP A 594 4.59 49.14 -22.94
N SER A 595 5.22 48.39 -23.85
CA SER A 595 5.44 46.95 -23.67
C SER A 595 6.50 46.66 -22.62
N TYR A 596 6.32 45.54 -21.93
CA TYR A 596 7.30 45.02 -20.98
C TYR A 596 7.20 43.49 -20.87
N LEU A 597 8.28 42.89 -20.39
CA LEU A 597 8.34 41.47 -20.02
C LEU A 597 8.12 41.34 -18.51
N SER A 598 7.08 40.63 -18.11
CA SER A 598 6.88 40.25 -16.70
C SER A 598 7.61 38.94 -16.42
N LEU A 599 8.50 38.97 -15.42
CA LEU A 599 9.44 37.89 -15.12
C LEU A 599 9.09 37.08 -13.85
N GLY A 600 7.98 37.46 -13.18
CA GLY A 600 7.47 36.91 -11.91
C GLY A 600 6.87 35.49 -11.95
N GLY A 601 7.33 34.66 -12.88
CA GLY A 601 7.02 33.22 -12.93
C GLY A 601 8.23 32.37 -13.35
N SER A 602 9.40 32.99 -13.50
CA SER A 602 10.63 32.31 -13.90
C SER A 602 11.47 31.91 -12.69
N PRO A 603 12.32 30.87 -12.78
CA PRO A 603 13.17 30.44 -11.66
C PRO A 603 14.12 31.53 -11.11
N ASP A 604 14.40 32.59 -11.89
CA ASP A 604 15.25 33.72 -11.50
C ASP A 604 14.46 34.99 -11.20
N GLU A 605 13.16 34.89 -10.96
CA GLU A 605 12.24 36.04 -10.85
C GLU A 605 12.66 37.12 -9.85
N THR A 606 13.43 36.77 -8.83
CA THR A 606 13.89 37.69 -7.76
C THR A 606 15.23 38.35 -8.05
N ARG A 607 15.95 37.93 -9.10
CA ARG A 607 17.27 38.49 -9.45
C ARG A 607 17.10 39.67 -10.39
N LEU A 608 18.03 40.62 -10.36
CA LEU A 608 18.07 41.69 -11.35
C LEU A 608 18.38 41.14 -12.74
N HIS A 609 17.52 41.50 -13.69
CA HIS A 609 17.63 41.13 -15.08
C HIS A 609 18.30 42.24 -15.88
N TYR A 610 19.02 41.86 -16.93
CA TYR A 610 19.60 42.79 -17.89
C TYR A 610 19.62 42.17 -19.28
N THR A 611 19.65 43.01 -20.30
CA THR A 611 19.85 42.58 -21.67
C THR A 611 21.30 42.76 -22.10
N TYR A 612 21.72 42.02 -23.13
CA TYR A 612 22.96 42.27 -23.85
C TYR A 612 22.86 41.78 -25.29
N ASN A 613 23.79 42.19 -26.16
CA ASN A 613 23.75 41.92 -27.61
C ASN A 613 22.46 42.42 -28.28
N GLU A 614 21.99 43.60 -27.87
CA GLU A 614 20.76 44.23 -28.34
C GLU A 614 20.90 44.78 -29.74
N SER A 615 19.87 44.59 -30.57
CA SER A 615 19.75 45.26 -31.87
C SER A 615 19.22 46.70 -31.78
N PHE A 616 18.83 47.16 -30.58
CA PHE A 616 18.09 48.41 -30.34
C PHE A 616 18.79 49.38 -29.38
N GLY A 617 20.05 49.11 -29.02
CA GLY A 617 20.86 49.98 -28.17
C GLY A 617 20.55 49.87 -26.67
N ASP A 618 21.36 50.57 -25.88
CA ASP A 618 21.36 50.48 -24.42
C ASP A 618 20.28 51.40 -23.84
N SER A 619 19.01 50.98 -23.90
CA SER A 619 17.85 51.70 -23.30
C SER A 619 16.98 50.88 -22.34
N GLU A 620 17.27 49.59 -22.15
CA GLU A 620 16.62 48.69 -21.21
C GLU A 620 16.71 49.15 -19.74
N TYR A 621 15.70 48.76 -18.97
CA TYR A 621 15.74 48.78 -17.51
C TYR A 621 14.78 47.74 -16.93
N ASP A 622 15.14 47.21 -15.78
CA ASP A 622 14.31 46.32 -14.97
C ASP A 622 13.61 47.17 -13.89
N GLU A 623 12.29 47.27 -13.97
CA GLU A 623 11.46 47.94 -12.96
C GLU A 623 11.05 46.92 -11.89
N VAL A 624 11.39 47.21 -10.64
CA VAL A 624 11.07 46.35 -9.49
C VAL A 624 10.05 47.07 -8.61
N THR A 625 8.91 46.42 -8.38
CA THR A 625 7.86 46.95 -7.50
C THR A 625 8.12 46.59 -6.03
N ALA A 626 7.42 47.26 -5.11
CA ALA A 626 7.52 46.95 -3.67
C ALA A 626 7.06 45.53 -3.27
N THR A 627 6.38 44.84 -4.18
CA THR A 627 5.98 43.42 -4.04
C THR A 627 7.03 42.45 -4.59
N GLY A 628 8.16 42.95 -5.10
CA GLY A 628 9.24 42.14 -5.68
C GLY A 628 8.96 41.68 -7.11
N TYR A 629 7.98 42.26 -7.82
CA TYR A 629 7.74 41.92 -9.22
C TYR A 629 8.67 42.69 -10.15
N HIS A 630 9.31 41.96 -11.05
CA HIS A 630 10.21 42.48 -12.08
C HIS A 630 9.47 42.68 -13.42
N ARG A 631 9.64 43.87 -14.01
CA ARG A 631 9.16 44.24 -15.34
C ARG A 631 10.32 44.76 -16.17
N LEU A 632 10.77 43.99 -17.14
CA LEU A 632 11.85 44.40 -18.03
C LEU A 632 11.28 45.22 -19.20
N HIS A 633 11.62 46.50 -19.23
CA HIS A 633 11.21 47.46 -20.26
C HIS A 633 12.30 47.63 -21.31
N LEU A 634 11.88 47.72 -22.58
CA LEU A 634 12.78 47.86 -23.74
C LEU A 634 12.30 49.04 -24.62
N PRO A 635 12.55 50.31 -24.22
CA PRO A 635 11.91 51.48 -24.83
C PRO A 635 12.31 51.75 -26.29
N GLU A 636 13.55 51.46 -26.68
CA GLU A 636 14.02 51.66 -28.06
C GLU A 636 13.83 50.41 -28.95
N ALA A 637 13.29 49.33 -28.40
CA ALA A 637 13.04 48.10 -29.13
C ALA A 637 11.84 48.22 -30.08
N SER A 638 11.90 47.45 -31.17
CA SER A 638 10.84 47.37 -32.18
C SER A 638 10.62 45.93 -32.65
N ALA A 639 9.58 45.70 -33.46
CA ALA A 639 9.35 44.37 -34.03
C ALA A 639 10.60 43.87 -34.79
N SER A 640 10.90 42.58 -34.66
CA SER A 640 12.12 41.90 -35.15
C SER A 640 13.42 42.23 -34.40
N SER A 641 13.37 43.03 -33.32
CA SER A 641 14.55 43.26 -32.48
C SER A 641 15.00 41.98 -31.80
N THR A 642 16.32 41.80 -31.65
CA THR A 642 16.95 40.63 -31.02
C THR A 642 17.85 41.05 -29.87
N PHE A 643 17.90 40.25 -28.82
CA PHE A 643 18.72 40.47 -27.63
C PHE A 643 18.83 39.18 -26.82
N ARG A 644 19.79 39.12 -25.90
CA ARG A 644 19.85 38.07 -24.87
C ARG A 644 19.50 38.67 -23.51
N VAL A 645 18.82 37.89 -22.67
CA VAL A 645 18.49 38.28 -21.28
C VAL A 645 19.27 37.41 -20.32
N SER A 646 19.85 38.04 -19.31
CA SER A 646 20.60 37.36 -18.26
C SER A 646 20.37 38.01 -16.90
N THR A 647 20.93 37.43 -15.85
CA THR A 647 20.84 37.93 -14.48
C THR A 647 22.20 38.10 -13.83
N VAL A 648 22.29 39.07 -12.92
CA VAL A 648 23.37 39.17 -11.93
C VAL A 648 22.94 38.50 -10.62
N PRO A 649 23.86 38.04 -9.76
CA PRO A 649 23.51 37.40 -8.49
C PRO A 649 23.14 38.45 -7.43
N VAL A 650 22.25 39.38 -7.78
CA VAL A 650 21.75 40.45 -6.91
C VAL A 650 20.23 40.38 -6.93
N ARG A 651 19.60 40.25 -5.77
CA ARG A 651 18.16 40.50 -5.59
C ARG A 651 17.94 41.91 -5.08
N VAL A 652 16.81 42.48 -5.44
CA VAL A 652 16.45 43.83 -5.01
C VAL A 652 15.04 43.84 -4.45
N ASP A 653 14.92 44.43 -3.27
CA ASP A 653 13.64 44.69 -2.62
C ASP A 653 13.44 46.20 -2.47
N VAL A 654 12.34 46.70 -3.02
CA VAL A 654 11.95 48.11 -2.92
C VAL A 654 10.94 48.25 -1.78
N ALA A 655 11.14 49.22 -0.87
CA ALA A 655 10.29 49.36 0.32
C ALA A 655 8.87 49.87 -0.01
N THR A 656 8.76 50.82 -0.94
CA THR A 656 7.50 51.48 -1.35
C THR A 656 7.55 51.84 -2.82
N GLY A 657 6.40 51.80 -3.51
CA GLY A 657 6.32 52.16 -4.94
C GLY A 657 7.07 51.18 -5.84
N GLU A 658 7.97 51.74 -6.65
CA GLU A 658 8.79 51.03 -7.62
C GLU A 658 10.10 51.78 -7.89
N ALA A 659 11.15 51.05 -8.25
CA ALA A 659 12.43 51.63 -8.65
C ALA A 659 12.92 50.94 -9.93
N ARG A 660 13.75 51.65 -10.70
CA ARG A 660 14.27 51.17 -11.99
C ARG A 660 15.76 50.90 -11.89
N PHE A 661 16.17 49.76 -12.42
CA PHE A 661 17.53 49.27 -12.33
C PHE A 661 18.06 48.94 -13.72
N ARG A 662 19.33 49.26 -13.94
CA ARG A 662 20.09 48.80 -15.11
C ARG A 662 21.42 48.25 -14.65
N VAL A 663 21.78 47.06 -15.14
CA VAL A 663 23.13 46.54 -14.95
C VAL A 663 24.06 47.18 -15.98
N THR A 664 24.97 48.03 -15.52
CA THR A 664 25.91 48.76 -16.39
C THR A 664 27.19 47.97 -16.65
N GLU A 665 27.64 47.20 -15.67
CA GLU A 665 28.73 46.24 -15.84
C GLU A 665 28.31 44.92 -15.18
N PRO A 666 27.90 43.91 -15.98
CA PRO A 666 27.48 42.63 -15.45
C PRO A 666 28.70 41.85 -14.93
N SER A 667 28.61 41.39 -13.69
CA SER A 667 29.63 40.56 -13.05
C SER A 667 28.99 39.66 -11.99
N THR A 668 29.53 38.45 -11.84
CA THR A 668 29.09 37.52 -10.80
C THR A 668 29.73 37.79 -9.44
N THR A 669 30.80 38.59 -9.42
CA THR A 669 31.57 38.88 -8.19
C THR A 669 31.49 40.35 -7.77
N GLU A 670 31.43 41.26 -8.75
CA GLU A 670 31.45 42.72 -8.50
C GLU A 670 30.58 43.49 -9.52
N PRO A 671 29.23 43.35 -9.47
CA PRO A 671 28.34 44.00 -10.43
C PRO A 671 28.22 45.51 -10.21
N LYS A 672 28.03 46.27 -11.30
CA LYS A 672 27.65 47.70 -11.24
C LYS A 672 26.23 47.94 -11.75
N ILE A 673 25.44 48.61 -10.93
CA ILE A 673 24.01 48.79 -11.12
C ILE A 673 23.71 50.29 -11.13
N SER A 674 23.13 50.80 -12.22
CA SER A 674 22.51 52.12 -12.25
C SER A 674 21.12 52.04 -11.64
N VAL A 675 20.90 52.80 -10.58
CA VAL A 675 19.60 52.97 -9.92
C VAL A 675 18.96 54.25 -10.45
N MET A 676 17.65 54.20 -10.68
CA MET A 676 16.84 55.36 -11.05
C MET A 676 15.50 55.28 -10.31
N PRO A 677 14.95 56.43 -9.87
CA PRO A 677 13.68 56.48 -9.17
C PRO A 677 12.52 56.11 -10.10
N GLY A 678 11.46 55.55 -9.51
CA GLY A 678 10.16 55.31 -10.17
C GLY A 678 9.33 56.59 -10.26
N GLU A 679 8.03 56.50 -9.95
CA GLU A 679 7.15 57.67 -9.80
C GLU A 679 7.44 58.47 -8.52
N HIS A 680 8.02 57.84 -7.51
CA HIS A 680 8.40 58.43 -6.24
C HIS A 680 9.93 58.48 -6.09
N PHE A 681 10.42 59.33 -5.18
CA PHE A 681 11.84 59.52 -4.92
C PHE A 681 12.11 59.30 -3.43
N GLY A 682 13.28 58.76 -3.12
CA GLY A 682 13.72 58.45 -1.76
C GLY A 682 13.13 57.16 -1.20
N ASP A 683 12.67 56.25 -2.06
CA ASP A 683 12.21 54.93 -1.64
C ASP A 683 13.42 54.09 -1.20
N GLY A 684 13.30 53.38 -0.08
CA GLY A 684 14.38 52.54 0.43
C GLY A 684 14.58 51.29 -0.45
N VAL A 685 15.83 50.95 -0.75
CA VAL A 685 16.18 49.79 -1.58
C VAL A 685 17.16 48.90 -0.85
N SER A 686 16.85 47.61 -0.77
CA SER A 686 17.75 46.57 -0.25
C SER A 686 18.31 45.76 -1.43
N PHE A 687 19.64 45.59 -1.45
CA PHE A 687 20.39 44.81 -2.42
C PHE A 687 20.94 43.56 -1.72
N GLU A 688 20.40 42.39 -2.04
CA GLU A 688 20.92 41.11 -1.56
C GLU A 688 21.86 40.49 -2.60
N PHE A 689 23.16 40.47 -2.31
CA PHE A 689 24.17 39.78 -3.11
C PHE A 689 24.26 38.30 -2.71
N LEU A 690 24.01 37.41 -3.67
CA LEU A 690 23.81 35.97 -3.46
C LEU A 690 25.09 35.14 -3.59
N ALA A 691 26.18 35.72 -4.08
CA ALA A 691 27.44 35.00 -4.31
C ALA A 691 28.65 35.63 -3.57
N PRO A 692 28.55 36.00 -2.28
CA PRO A 692 29.68 36.52 -1.55
C PRO A 692 30.69 35.43 -1.21
N SER A 693 31.96 35.81 -1.11
CA SER A 693 32.98 34.97 -0.49
C SER A 693 32.86 35.06 1.03
N ALA A 694 32.60 33.94 1.69
CA ALA A 694 32.41 33.90 3.14
C ALA A 694 33.61 34.49 3.90
N GLY A 695 33.33 35.35 4.88
CA GLY A 695 34.35 36.03 5.70
C GLY A 695 34.91 37.32 5.10
N ASP A 696 34.60 37.66 3.84
CA ASP A 696 34.97 38.95 3.25
C ASP A 696 33.92 40.03 3.61
N THR A 697 34.36 41.28 3.74
CA THR A 697 33.42 42.42 3.87
C THR A 697 33.12 42.97 2.48
N TYR A 698 31.83 43.15 2.18
CA TYR A 698 31.34 43.72 0.93
C TYR A 698 30.83 45.14 1.16
N LEU A 699 31.07 46.01 0.18
CA LEU A 699 30.73 47.43 0.19
C LEU A 699 29.71 47.72 -0.90
N LEU A 700 28.70 48.53 -0.59
CA LEU A 700 27.91 49.25 -1.58
C LEU A 700 28.55 50.62 -1.81
N TYR A 701 29.19 50.81 -2.96
CA TYR A 701 29.93 52.04 -3.26
C TYR A 701 29.28 52.82 -4.40
N SER A 702 28.95 54.09 -4.16
CA SER A 702 28.47 54.99 -5.20
C SER A 702 29.64 55.47 -6.06
N THR A 703 29.75 54.99 -7.30
CA THR A 703 30.75 55.51 -8.24
C THR A 703 30.40 56.89 -8.75
N THR A 704 29.12 57.28 -8.71
CA THR A 704 28.67 58.62 -9.10
C THR A 704 29.04 59.68 -8.07
N LYS A 705 28.94 59.37 -6.77
CA LYS A 705 29.24 60.31 -5.68
C LYS A 705 30.62 60.13 -5.06
N GLY A 706 31.28 59.00 -5.31
CA GLY A 706 32.59 58.66 -4.76
C GLY A 706 32.55 58.26 -3.27
N THR A 707 31.38 57.86 -2.77
CA THR A 707 31.12 57.60 -1.34
C THR A 707 30.63 56.18 -1.10
N GLN A 708 31.02 55.58 0.02
CA GLN A 708 30.42 54.33 0.51
C GLN A 708 29.01 54.61 1.04
N ARG A 709 28.07 53.74 0.69
CA ARG A 709 26.67 53.77 1.12
C ARG A 709 26.43 52.85 2.29
N ASP A 710 26.87 51.61 2.15
CA ASP A 710 26.71 50.56 3.15
C ASP A 710 27.88 49.56 3.10
N SER A 711 28.03 48.76 4.17
CA SER A 711 29.03 47.70 4.26
C SER A 711 28.59 46.60 5.22
N VAL A 712 28.72 45.35 4.80
CA VAL A 712 28.32 44.18 5.59
C VAL A 712 29.34 43.05 5.44
N LEU A 713 29.59 42.32 6.53
CA LEU A 713 30.42 41.12 6.55
C LEU A 713 29.65 39.95 5.95
N ALA A 714 30.24 39.24 4.98
CA ALA A 714 29.60 38.14 4.28
C ALA A 714 29.38 36.90 5.16
N GLY A 715 28.11 36.46 5.22
CA GLY A 715 27.71 35.09 5.55
C GLY A 715 27.48 34.28 4.27
N GLU A 716 26.31 33.67 4.14
CA GLU A 716 25.88 33.00 2.90
C GLU A 716 25.43 34.00 1.82
N THR A 717 24.78 35.09 2.21
CA THR A 717 24.45 36.25 1.37
C THR A 717 24.88 37.55 2.03
N VAL A 718 24.83 38.66 1.30
CA VAL A 718 25.12 40.02 1.80
C VAL A 718 23.94 40.92 1.47
N SER A 719 23.28 41.49 2.48
CA SER A 719 22.23 42.51 2.30
C SER A 719 22.82 43.90 2.54
N LEU A 720 22.69 44.79 1.56
CA LEU A 720 23.17 46.18 1.58
C LEU A 720 22.00 47.11 1.32
N VAL A 721 21.96 48.28 1.95
CA VAL A 721 20.82 49.21 1.84
C VAL A 721 21.25 50.57 1.29
N ASP A 722 20.39 51.14 0.43
CA ASP A 722 20.47 52.54 -0.01
C ASP A 722 19.05 53.09 -0.27
N ASP A 723 18.95 54.25 -0.93
CA ASP A 723 17.70 54.73 -1.53
C ASP A 723 17.70 54.57 -3.08
N ASP A 724 16.58 54.91 -3.71
CA ASP A 724 16.38 54.86 -5.17
C ASP A 724 16.94 56.09 -5.92
N SER A 725 17.79 56.90 -5.27
CA SER A 725 18.38 58.08 -5.91
C SER A 725 19.14 57.69 -7.18
N LYS A 726 19.11 58.57 -8.18
CA LYS A 726 19.82 58.32 -9.43
C LYS A 726 21.34 58.29 -9.23
N GLU A 727 21.91 57.10 -9.24
CA GLU A 727 23.35 56.85 -9.13
C GLU A 727 23.78 55.49 -9.66
N ILE A 728 25.09 55.30 -9.87
CA ILE A 728 25.68 54.00 -10.20
C ILE A 728 26.31 53.46 -8.93
N LEU A 729 25.79 52.32 -8.48
CA LEU A 729 26.23 51.56 -7.34
C LEU A 729 27.13 50.40 -7.78
N HIS A 730 28.19 50.17 -7.03
CA HIS A 730 29.15 49.09 -7.25
C HIS A 730 29.22 48.23 -6.00
N ILE A 731 28.76 46.99 -6.10
CA ILE A 731 28.93 45.98 -5.06
C ILE A 731 30.32 45.37 -5.23
N ARG A 732 31.20 45.53 -4.23
CA ARG A 732 32.59 45.04 -4.32
C ARG A 732 33.15 44.62 -2.97
N LYS A 733 34.23 43.85 -2.99
CA LYS A 733 34.96 43.51 -1.76
C LYS A 733 35.66 44.75 -1.19
N SER A 734 35.72 44.85 0.15
CA SER A 734 36.62 45.78 0.81
C SER A 734 38.05 45.30 0.60
N ALA A 735 38.97 46.19 0.23
CA ALA A 735 40.38 45.83 0.13
C ALA A 735 40.92 45.39 1.50
N SER A 736 41.41 44.15 1.62
CA SER A 736 42.15 43.70 2.80
C SER A 736 43.48 44.43 2.86
N THR A 737 43.74 45.14 3.95
CA THR A 737 45.11 45.58 4.24
C THR A 737 45.88 44.37 4.73
N GLU A 738 46.59 43.68 3.83
CA GLU A 738 47.60 42.70 4.23
C GLU A 738 48.64 43.42 5.08
N SER A 739 48.67 43.10 6.38
CA SER A 739 49.77 43.50 7.24
C SER A 739 50.98 42.62 6.91
N GLU A 740 51.70 42.99 5.86
CA GLU A 740 53.03 42.41 5.60
C GLU A 740 53.98 42.82 6.72
N SER A 741 54.39 41.84 7.52
CA SER A 741 55.48 41.95 8.47
C SER A 741 56.81 42.12 7.71
N SER A 742 57.20 43.34 7.40
CA SER A 742 58.52 43.63 6.81
C SER A 742 59.57 43.79 7.91
N GLY A 743 60.23 42.68 8.22
CA GLY A 743 61.53 42.66 8.88
C GLY A 743 62.61 43.32 7.99
N SER A 744 63.53 44.04 8.65
CA SER A 744 64.51 44.95 8.06
C SER A 744 65.44 44.34 7.00
N GLY A 745 65.75 45.14 5.95
CA GLY A 745 66.87 44.89 5.04
C GLY A 745 67.23 46.17 4.27
N PHE A 746 68.45 46.67 4.49
CA PHE A 746 68.96 47.99 4.15
C PHE A 746 69.96 47.92 2.98
N PHE A 747 69.88 48.91 2.06
CA PHE A 747 70.80 49.34 0.98
C PHE A 747 70.75 48.73 -0.44
N GLY A 748 70.58 49.63 -1.43
CA GLY A 748 70.96 49.46 -2.84
C GLY A 748 70.43 50.59 -3.73
N SER A 749 71.32 51.46 -4.23
CA SER A 749 71.07 52.75 -4.88
C SER A 749 70.77 52.68 -6.39
N GLY A 750 69.93 53.63 -6.87
CA GLY A 750 69.81 54.09 -8.27
C GLY A 750 68.48 53.68 -8.91
N GLY A 751 67.54 54.54 -9.31
CA GLY A 751 67.59 55.95 -9.68
C GLY A 751 66.72 56.10 -10.94
N GLY A 752 65.42 56.38 -10.76
CA GLY A 752 64.45 56.52 -11.86
C GLY A 752 63.12 57.08 -11.36
N SER A 753 62.92 58.37 -11.59
CA SER A 753 61.80 59.21 -11.17
C SER A 753 60.43 58.75 -11.68
N VAL A 754 59.49 58.49 -10.75
CA VAL A 754 58.06 58.80 -10.90
C VAL A 754 57.58 59.40 -9.58
N THR A 755 56.77 60.45 -9.71
CA THR A 755 56.30 61.42 -8.72
C THR A 755 55.57 60.84 -7.51
N ASP A 756 55.79 61.54 -6.39
CA ASP A 756 55.41 61.24 -5.01
C ASP A 756 53.96 60.78 -4.78
N VAL A 757 53.87 59.59 -4.18
CA VAL A 757 52.88 59.24 -3.17
C VAL A 757 53.39 59.80 -1.84
N ALA A 758 52.67 60.77 -1.26
CA ALA A 758 52.43 60.92 0.19
C ALA A 758 51.77 62.27 0.48
N ASN A 759 50.48 62.26 0.76
CA ASN A 759 50.07 62.42 2.15
C ASN A 759 48.60 62.06 2.26
N ASP A 760 48.35 60.94 2.95
CA ASP A 760 47.16 60.77 3.77
C ASP A 760 46.99 62.02 4.63
N TYR A 761 46.10 62.90 4.18
CA TYR A 761 45.37 63.71 5.11
C TYR A 761 44.44 62.73 5.81
N VAL A 762 44.79 62.33 7.03
CA VAL A 762 43.84 61.75 7.97
C VAL A 762 42.88 62.89 8.32
N PRO A 763 41.61 62.94 7.85
CA PRO A 763 40.60 63.54 8.68
C PRO A 763 40.53 62.63 9.90
N ALA A 764 41.07 63.12 11.01
CA ALA A 764 40.79 62.55 12.31
C ALA A 764 39.28 62.28 12.36
N MET A 765 38.90 61.05 12.72
CA MET A 765 37.54 60.79 13.18
C MET A 765 37.14 61.92 14.13
N PRO A 766 35.89 62.43 14.11
CA PRO A 766 35.49 63.48 15.03
C PRO A 766 35.65 62.93 16.45
N VAL A 767 36.79 63.24 17.07
CA VAL A 767 36.97 63.12 18.51
C VAL A 767 35.89 64.04 19.06
N LEU A 768 34.84 63.43 19.62
CA LEU A 768 33.82 64.16 20.38
C LEU A 768 34.57 65.12 21.30
N ASN A 769 34.36 66.42 21.08
CA ASN A 769 35.02 67.47 21.83
C ASN A 769 34.91 67.10 23.32
N PRO A 770 36.02 66.96 24.07
CA PRO A 770 35.94 66.59 25.49
C PRO A 770 35.06 67.56 26.28
N GLY A 771 34.88 68.79 25.80
CA GLY A 771 33.88 69.74 26.31
C GLY A 771 32.42 69.32 26.09
N LEU A 772 32.07 68.69 24.96
CA LEU A 772 30.73 68.16 24.68
C LEU A 772 30.41 66.91 25.53
N VAL A 773 31.40 66.04 25.73
CA VAL A 773 31.24 64.84 26.59
C VAL A 773 31.12 65.26 28.06
N ALA A 774 31.95 66.19 28.52
CA ALA A 774 31.83 66.78 29.85
C ALA A 774 30.49 67.51 30.01
N ALA A 775 30.01 68.21 28.98
CA ALA A 775 28.69 68.84 29.01
C ALA A 775 27.54 67.83 29.08
N LEU A 776 27.60 66.72 28.34
CA LEU A 776 26.57 65.68 28.36
C LEU A 776 26.50 65.00 29.74
N VAL A 777 27.65 64.67 30.33
CA VAL A 777 27.75 64.11 31.69
C VAL A 777 27.25 65.11 32.73
N LEU A 778 27.62 66.40 32.63
CA LEU A 778 27.14 67.45 33.52
C LEU A 778 25.63 67.67 33.37
N VAL A 779 25.05 67.57 32.17
CA VAL A 779 23.61 67.68 31.93
C VAL A 779 22.84 66.51 32.54
N ILE A 780 23.36 65.28 32.45
CA ILE A 780 22.74 64.10 33.07
C ILE A 780 22.76 64.21 34.60
N VAL A 781 23.90 64.61 35.17
CA VAL A 781 24.04 64.80 36.62
C VAL A 781 23.19 65.98 37.11
N ALA A 782 23.22 67.13 36.42
CA ALA A 782 22.42 68.30 36.77
C ALA A 782 20.91 68.05 36.60
N GLY A 783 20.51 67.30 35.58
CA GLY A 783 19.13 66.87 35.36
C GLY A 783 18.62 65.96 36.48
N ALA A 784 19.44 65.01 36.94
CA ALA A 784 19.11 64.15 38.08
C ALA A 784 19.02 64.95 39.40
N VAL A 785 19.90 65.95 39.61
CA VAL A 785 19.85 66.83 40.78
C VAL A 785 18.58 67.70 40.74
N ALA A 786 18.30 68.38 39.63
CA ALA A 786 17.11 69.22 39.47
C ALA A 786 15.80 68.43 39.61
N TYR A 787 15.75 67.20 39.08
CA TYR A 787 14.59 66.33 39.20
C TYR A 787 14.33 65.92 40.66
N THR A 788 15.39 65.67 41.44
CA THR A 788 15.24 65.28 42.86
C THR A 788 14.94 66.46 43.78
N GLU A 789 15.40 67.68 43.46
CA GLU A 789 15.04 68.91 44.19
C GLU A 789 13.59 69.34 43.96
N ARG A 790 13.06 69.15 42.74
CA ARG A 790 11.68 69.52 42.42
C ARG A 790 10.62 68.65 43.12
N ARG A 791 11.02 67.50 43.69
CA ARG A 791 10.09 66.49 44.24
C ARG A 791 10.13 66.32 45.77
N THR A 792 10.93 67.09 46.50
CA THR A 792 11.03 66.95 47.96
C THR A 792 10.55 68.18 48.72
N SER A 793 9.25 68.21 49.02
CA SER A 793 8.68 69.01 50.10
C SER A 793 8.95 68.30 51.43
N SER A 794 9.68 68.98 52.33
CA SER A 794 9.72 68.73 53.79
C SER A 794 10.57 67.56 54.34
N THR A 795 11.57 67.97 55.13
CA THR A 795 12.16 67.30 56.32
C THR A 795 12.91 65.97 56.15
N ARG A 796 14.20 66.06 55.75
CA ARG A 796 15.44 65.57 56.43
C ARG A 796 16.53 65.48 55.35
N SER A 797 17.52 66.38 55.40
CA SER A 797 18.52 66.54 54.33
C SER A 797 19.45 65.33 54.24
N LYS A 798 19.21 64.44 53.25
CA LYS A 798 20.26 63.54 52.77
C LYS A 798 21.16 64.32 51.80
N PRO A 799 22.50 64.22 51.92
CA PRO A 799 23.43 64.86 50.99
C PRO A 799 23.12 64.46 49.55
N VAL A 800 23.33 65.37 48.59
CA VAL A 800 22.97 65.18 47.17
C VAL A 800 23.59 63.89 46.57
N TYR A 801 24.78 63.51 47.03
CA TYR A 801 25.51 62.31 46.60
C TYR A 801 24.95 60.98 47.16
N GLU A 802 24.05 61.01 48.15
CA GLU A 802 23.39 59.80 48.70
C GLU A 802 21.99 59.56 48.08
N ARG A 803 21.59 60.40 47.12
CA ARG A 803 20.30 60.23 46.43
C ARG A 803 20.44 59.12 45.39
N PRO A 804 19.56 58.09 45.41
CA PRO A 804 19.71 56.91 44.56
C PRO A 804 19.71 57.23 43.06
N LEU A 805 18.98 58.27 42.64
CA LEU A 805 18.98 58.76 41.25
C LEU A 805 20.30 59.45 40.85
N VAL A 806 20.96 60.13 41.78
CA VAL A 806 22.25 60.79 41.54
C VAL A 806 23.38 59.75 41.51
N LEU A 807 23.30 58.71 42.35
CA LEU A 807 24.23 57.57 42.31
C LEU A 807 24.08 56.76 41.01
N LEU A 808 22.85 56.50 40.57
CA LEU A 808 22.60 55.84 39.29
C LEU A 808 23.18 56.65 38.12
N ALA A 809 22.96 57.98 38.12
CA ALA A 809 23.50 58.88 37.11
C ALA A 809 25.05 58.92 37.11
N LEU A 810 25.68 58.89 38.30
CA LEU A 810 27.14 58.81 38.43
C LEU A 810 27.72 57.48 37.93
N VAL A 811 27.04 56.36 38.19
CA VAL A 811 27.46 55.03 37.72
C VAL A 811 27.34 54.94 36.19
N VAL A 812 26.25 55.44 35.62
CA VAL A 812 26.06 55.50 34.16
C VAL A 812 27.09 56.43 33.51
N ALA A 813 27.36 57.59 34.10
CA ALA A 813 28.39 58.51 33.62
C ALA A 813 29.81 57.92 33.70
N ALA A 814 30.14 57.20 34.78
CA ALA A 814 31.42 56.52 34.93
C ALA A 814 31.57 55.37 33.92
N PHE A 815 30.50 54.62 33.67
CA PHE A 815 30.48 53.53 32.68
C PHE A 815 30.67 54.06 31.25
N ILE A 816 29.96 55.13 30.88
CA ILE A 816 30.13 55.81 29.59
C ILE A 816 31.54 56.41 29.45
N GLY A 817 32.09 56.96 30.54
CA GLY A 817 33.47 57.46 30.58
C GLY A 817 34.51 56.38 30.35
N ILE A 818 34.34 55.20 30.96
CA ILE A 818 35.26 54.05 30.78
C ILE A 818 35.14 53.46 29.37
N LEU A 819 33.92 53.37 28.82
CA LEU A 819 33.64 52.83 27.49
C LEU A 819 34.24 53.69 26.36
N LEU A 820 34.47 54.99 26.62
CA LEU A 820 35.04 55.95 25.66
C LEU A 820 36.57 56.16 25.84
N ILE A 821 37.16 55.79 26.99
CA ILE A 821 38.60 55.98 27.26
C ILE A 821 39.43 54.75 26.83
N SER A 822 38.84 53.54 26.79
CA SER A 822 39.56 52.32 26.35
C SER A 822 38.62 51.26 25.75
N PRO A 823 38.47 51.18 24.42
CA PRO A 823 37.53 50.24 23.77
C PRO A 823 37.93 48.76 23.86
N GLU A 824 39.18 48.42 24.21
CA GLU A 824 39.70 47.05 24.06
C GLU A 824 39.63 46.17 25.32
N SER A 825 39.16 46.67 26.46
CA SER A 825 39.27 45.93 27.74
C SER A 825 38.06 45.07 28.15
N ILE A 826 36.95 45.08 27.38
CA ILE A 826 35.67 44.45 27.82
C ILE A 826 35.01 43.60 26.71
N THR A 827 35.77 43.04 25.77
CA THR A 827 35.21 42.19 24.69
C THR A 827 35.49 40.70 24.85
N GLY A 828 36.24 40.27 25.88
CA GLY A 828 36.52 38.84 26.13
C GLY A 828 35.32 38.04 26.68
N PRO A 829 34.67 38.47 27.79
CA PRO A 829 33.60 37.66 28.41
C PRO A 829 32.21 37.82 27.80
N VAL A 830 31.95 38.83 26.96
CA VAL A 830 30.63 39.03 26.31
C VAL A 830 30.46 38.11 25.10
N LYS A 831 31.57 37.61 24.54
CA LYS A 831 31.58 36.73 23.36
C LYS A 831 31.06 35.31 23.62
N SER A 832 30.97 34.89 24.89
CA SER A 832 30.47 33.53 25.23
C SER A 832 28.97 33.48 25.52
N ALA A 833 28.26 34.61 25.53
CA ALA A 833 26.82 34.67 25.81
C ALA A 833 25.97 35.04 24.56
N LEU A 834 26.59 35.21 23.39
CA LEU A 834 25.92 35.58 22.15
C LEU A 834 25.68 34.41 21.17
N ASP A 835 26.08 33.17 21.51
CA ASP A 835 25.86 31.97 20.68
C ASP A 835 24.51 31.25 20.96
N THR A 836 23.45 32.00 21.28
CA THR A 836 22.09 31.43 21.30
C THR A 836 21.09 32.45 20.74
N ALA A 837 20.52 32.12 19.58
CA ALA A 837 19.83 33.02 18.66
C ALA A 837 18.48 33.58 19.16
N LEU A 838 18.17 34.85 18.78
CA LEU A 838 16.89 35.43 18.29
C LEU A 838 16.93 37.00 18.30
N PRO A 839 16.11 37.71 17.49
CA PRO A 839 16.38 39.06 16.96
C PRO A 839 16.33 40.22 17.97
N LEU A 840 17.01 41.33 17.64
CA LEU A 840 17.34 42.51 18.48
C LEU A 840 16.19 43.17 19.30
N ALA A 841 14.92 42.85 19.07
CA ALA A 841 13.83 43.25 19.98
C ALA A 841 13.92 42.56 21.36
N SER A 842 14.55 41.38 21.43
CA SER A 842 14.82 40.65 22.67
C SER A 842 15.93 41.29 23.51
N VAL A 843 16.91 41.98 22.92
CA VAL A 843 18.03 42.59 23.68
C VAL A 843 17.57 43.81 24.50
N LEU A 844 16.66 44.63 23.95
CA LEU A 844 16.01 45.71 24.72
C LEU A 844 15.07 45.15 25.80
N GLY A 845 14.36 44.05 25.50
CA GLY A 845 13.51 43.33 26.46
C GLY A 845 14.30 42.67 27.60
N VAL A 846 15.43 42.05 27.30
CA VAL A 846 16.35 41.42 28.26
C VAL A 846 17.09 42.49 29.07
N MET A 847 17.48 43.63 28.49
CA MET A 847 18.09 44.73 29.24
C MET A 847 17.11 45.40 30.22
N LEU A 848 15.84 45.57 29.82
CA LEU A 848 14.77 46.05 30.71
C LEU A 848 14.38 44.99 31.75
N ALA A 849 14.41 43.70 31.40
CA ALA A 849 14.13 42.60 32.33
C ALA A 849 15.28 42.37 33.32
N VAL A 850 16.55 42.50 32.93
CA VAL A 850 17.73 42.40 33.81
C VAL A 850 17.83 43.63 34.71
N GLY A 851 17.52 44.84 34.20
CA GLY A 851 17.37 46.04 35.03
C GLY A 851 16.19 45.93 36.02
N GLY A 852 15.07 45.37 35.58
CA GLY A 852 13.90 45.08 36.41
C GLY A 852 14.14 43.99 37.46
N LEU A 853 14.85 42.93 37.10
CA LEU A 853 15.26 41.84 38.00
C LEU A 853 16.32 42.30 39.00
N GLY A 854 17.26 43.16 38.58
CA GLY A 854 18.23 43.80 39.47
C GLY A 854 17.58 44.75 40.47
N TYR A 855 16.59 45.54 40.03
CA TYR A 855 15.78 46.40 40.89
C TYR A 855 14.86 45.60 41.82
N TRP A 856 14.25 44.52 41.32
CA TRP A 856 13.45 43.58 42.11
C TRP A 856 14.30 42.83 43.14
N TRP A 857 15.51 42.40 42.80
CA TRP A 857 16.42 41.72 43.72
C TRP A 857 17.00 42.68 44.77
N TYR A 858 17.30 43.93 44.40
CA TYR A 858 17.73 44.99 45.33
C TYR A 858 16.61 45.35 46.33
N THR A 859 15.36 45.46 45.88
CA THR A 859 14.20 45.72 46.74
C THR A 859 13.86 44.51 47.62
N ARG A 860 14.00 43.27 47.12
CA ARG A 860 13.84 42.03 47.92
C ARG A 860 14.91 41.85 48.99
N ARG A 861 16.14 42.34 48.76
CA ARG A 861 17.23 42.28 49.75
C ARG A 861 17.02 43.24 50.91
N GLN A 862 16.33 44.36 50.69
CA GLN A 862 15.92 45.29 51.74
C GLN A 862 14.72 44.75 52.55
N THR A 863 13.76 44.05 51.93
CA THR A 863 12.64 43.43 52.67
C THR A 863 13.07 42.21 53.49
N ARG A 864 14.05 41.41 53.03
CA ARG A 864 14.61 40.31 53.85
C ARG A 864 15.51 40.74 55.01
N ILE A 865 15.95 41.99 55.07
CA ILE A 865 16.64 42.57 56.25
C ILE A 865 15.62 43.22 57.22
N ALA A 866 14.40 43.51 56.76
CA ALA A 866 13.29 43.97 57.60
C ALA A 866 12.45 42.82 58.21
N GLU A 867 12.45 41.63 57.61
CA GLU A 867 11.67 40.46 58.09
C GLU A 867 12.46 39.49 58.99
N ALA A 868 13.73 39.78 59.32
CA ALA A 868 14.52 39.05 60.33
C ALA A 868 14.20 39.48 61.79
N LYS A 869 12.96 39.91 62.06
CA LYS A 869 12.44 40.22 63.40
C LYS A 869 10.94 39.90 63.52
N ALA A 870 10.57 38.62 63.62
CA ALA A 870 9.57 38.06 64.55
C ALA A 870 9.32 36.57 64.24
N PRO A 871 9.02 35.72 65.24
CA PRO A 871 9.21 34.27 65.16
C PRO A 871 7.94 33.46 64.85
N GLU A 872 8.12 32.50 63.93
CA GLU A 872 7.84 31.05 64.02
C GLU A 872 6.46 30.44 64.38
N ASN A 873 6.16 29.34 63.65
CA ASN A 873 5.35 28.14 63.97
C ASN A 873 3.84 28.18 63.57
N VAL A 874 3.19 27.23 62.87
CA VAL A 874 3.41 25.80 62.53
C VAL A 874 2.60 25.43 61.27
N PHE A 875 3.11 24.48 60.47
CA PHE A 875 2.47 23.79 59.34
C PHE A 875 1.45 22.71 59.81
N ARG A 876 0.24 22.62 59.23
CA ARG A 876 -0.57 21.38 59.19
C ARG A 876 -1.40 21.27 57.91
N ILE A 877 -1.30 20.09 57.28
CA ILE A 877 -2.05 19.59 56.11
C ILE A 877 -3.15 18.62 56.62
N GLY A 878 -4.27 18.57 55.88
CA GLY A 878 -5.39 17.61 56.00
C GLY A 878 -6.71 18.38 55.98
N GLY A 879 -7.76 18.08 55.22
CA GLY A 879 -8.22 16.86 54.55
C GLY A 879 -9.75 16.84 54.73
N ASP A 880 -10.48 16.72 53.62
CA ASP A 880 -11.91 16.37 53.41
C ASP A 880 -13.09 17.05 54.14
N ASP A 881 -14.20 17.04 53.36
CA ASP A 881 -15.64 17.16 53.67
C ASP A 881 -16.25 18.52 54.07
N LYS A 882 -16.85 19.19 53.07
CA LYS A 882 -18.31 19.30 52.89
C LYS A 882 -18.72 19.97 51.58
#